data_AF-A0A6V8L656-F1
#
_entry.id   AF-A0A6V8L656-F1
#
_cell.length_a   1.000
_cell.length_b   1.000
_cell.length_c   1.000
_cell.angle_alpha   90.00
_cell.angle_beta   90.00
_cell.angle_gamma   90.00
#
_symmetry.space_group_name_H-M   'P 1'
#
loop_
_entity.id
_entity.type
_entity.pdbx_description
1 polymer ?
#
loop_
_entity_poly.entity_id
_entity_poly.type
_entity_poly.pdbx_seq_one_letter_code
_entity_poly.pdbx_strand_id
1 'polypeptide(L)'
;MHDDRIHVERRLDRLYKERILPAKYSARVPLQIEVWYVPDEPVPVAEALAATYRASGVGEPWGTPWSTAWFRVTGQVPAEWAGRRVELVVDLGFTGGGPGFQAEGLVYDRAGRPIKGVAPRNMYVPIASPARGGEDVALLIEAAANPDVGVDGFKPTPLGDKATAGKEPLYRLAAVDLAVLDEEAWHLALDFEVLSGLMAELSTHDPRRHEILRAMERAADVLDAQDVAGTATAARTRLAAVLASPAHASAHTLAAVGHAHIDSAWLWPQRETIRKSARTFANVTALAAEYPEFIFAASQAQQYAWVKTHQPAVFQRIGEAVKAGQWAPVGGMWVESDANLPGGEALARQLVHGKRFFMDEFGVECEEIWLPDSFGYTAAFPQIARLAGVRWFLTQKLSWNQTNKLPHHTFRWEGIDGTRVFTHFPPVDTYNSEFSGSELAHAVANYAEKGAGTRSLVPFGWGDGGGGPTREMLEKARRLHDLEGSPRVVIEKPADFFRAAEAEYPDAPVWSGELYLELHRATYTSQARTKAGNRRSEHLLREAELWAATASVRTGAAYPYEALDRLWKVVLLHQFHDILPGSSIAWVHQETEATYARVAEELNRIVDSALSTLGGGVFNAAPHPRTEVVDGTLVTVPALGVAAVAATASPAAVTVDGLVLDNGLVRVEVDENGLLTSVRDLTAGREVLAPGSRATCCSCTPTCRTSGTRGTSTRTTAGSGWTSPRPARSPLSTVDRWSAPSGSSGSSARRASRRPSGYAPAAAASTSRRTSTGTRSRRSSRRRSRSTCTPTARPPRSSSVTSTGRHTTTPAGIRPASRCTPIGGCTCPSPATGWRCSTTRRTATTSPARPGTATGAPRPRSGSAWSGRPVSPTRRRTRDCTASRTPCCPAPPLWTRWPRGTR
;
A
#
# COMPACT_ATOMS: atom_id res chain seq x y z
N MET A 1 -44.61 -29.49 0.93
CA MET A 1 -43.86 -28.21 0.97
C MET A 1 -42.42 -28.54 1.33
N HIS A 2 -41.45 -28.00 0.59
CA HIS A 2 -40.02 -28.14 0.83
C HIS A 2 -39.39 -26.74 0.75
N ASP A 3 -38.35 -26.45 1.55
CA ASP A 3 -37.52 -25.26 1.30
C ASP A 3 -36.65 -25.54 0.08
N ASP A 4 -37.00 -24.93 -1.05
CA ASP A 4 -36.34 -25.06 -2.33
C ASP A 4 -35.23 -24.03 -2.54
N ARG A 5 -35.05 -23.05 -1.64
CA ARG A 5 -34.04 -21.97 -1.73
C ARG A 5 -32.68 -22.46 -2.20
N ILE A 6 -32.16 -23.51 -1.56
CA ILE A 6 -30.81 -24.04 -1.85
C ILE A 6 -30.72 -24.62 -3.27
N HIS A 7 -31.83 -25.12 -3.84
CA HIS A 7 -31.89 -25.58 -5.22
C HIS A 7 -31.99 -24.42 -6.21
N VAL A 8 -32.77 -23.39 -5.90
CA VAL A 8 -32.91 -22.17 -6.72
C VAL A 8 -31.59 -21.38 -6.73
N GLU A 9 -30.98 -21.13 -5.58
CA GLU A 9 -29.69 -20.44 -5.45
C GLU A 9 -28.59 -21.14 -6.25
N ARG A 10 -28.52 -22.48 -6.21
CA ARG A 10 -27.59 -23.28 -7.04
C ARG A 10 -27.92 -23.25 -8.54
N ARG A 11 -29.21 -23.17 -8.92
CA ARG A 11 -29.63 -22.97 -10.32
C ARG A 11 -29.15 -21.61 -10.83
N LEU A 12 -29.33 -20.55 -10.03
CA LEU A 12 -28.96 -19.18 -10.38
C LEU A 12 -27.45 -19.00 -10.51
N ASP A 13 -26.65 -19.50 -9.55
CA ASP A 13 -25.19 -19.45 -9.61
C ASP A 13 -24.63 -20.12 -10.88
N ARG A 14 -25.16 -21.31 -11.21
CA ARG A 14 -24.79 -22.02 -12.43
C ARG A 14 -25.22 -21.27 -13.70
N LEU A 15 -26.45 -20.76 -13.74
CA LEU A 15 -26.96 -19.98 -14.88
C LEU A 15 -26.11 -18.72 -15.12
N TYR A 16 -25.72 -18.02 -14.04
CA TYR A 16 -24.84 -16.86 -14.11
C TYR A 16 -23.49 -17.23 -14.74
N LYS A 17 -22.80 -18.22 -14.18
CA LYS A 17 -21.44 -18.63 -14.58
C LYS A 17 -21.38 -19.29 -15.96
N GLU A 18 -22.32 -20.18 -16.29
CA GLU A 18 -22.27 -20.98 -17.52
C GLU A 18 -22.96 -20.31 -18.73
N ARG A 19 -23.85 -19.34 -18.52
CA ARG A 19 -24.71 -18.79 -19.59
C ARG A 19 -24.72 -17.27 -19.65
N ILE A 20 -25.06 -16.58 -18.54
CA ILE A 20 -25.23 -15.12 -18.55
C ILE A 20 -23.90 -14.40 -18.75
N LEU A 21 -22.89 -14.68 -17.91
CA LEU A 21 -21.60 -13.99 -17.96
C LEU A 21 -20.82 -14.21 -19.27
N PRO A 22 -20.80 -15.42 -19.89
CA PRO A 22 -20.21 -15.61 -21.22
C PRO A 22 -20.94 -14.86 -22.35
N ALA A 23 -22.28 -14.78 -22.30
CA ALA A 23 -23.10 -14.22 -23.38
C ALA A 23 -22.95 -12.72 -23.62
N LYS A 24 -22.24 -11.98 -22.74
CA LYS A 24 -21.97 -10.55 -22.92
C LYS A 24 -21.22 -10.20 -24.22
N TYR A 25 -20.53 -11.17 -24.82
CA TYR A 25 -19.95 -11.03 -26.16
C TYR A 25 -20.71 -11.94 -27.15
N SER A 26 -21.71 -11.39 -27.82
CA SER A 26 -22.65 -12.17 -28.65
C SER A 26 -22.09 -12.64 -29.99
N ALA A 27 -21.07 -11.96 -30.51
CA ALA A 27 -20.31 -12.38 -31.70
C ALA A 27 -18.82 -12.03 -31.52
N ARG A 28 -17.92 -12.86 -32.06
CA ARG A 28 -16.45 -12.68 -31.96
C ARG A 28 -15.76 -13.14 -33.26
N VAL A 29 -14.75 -12.41 -33.71
CA VAL A 29 -13.95 -12.71 -34.93
C VAL A 29 -12.46 -12.48 -34.62
N PRO A 30 -11.57 -13.45 -34.87
CA PRO A 30 -10.14 -13.31 -34.59
C PRO A 30 -9.46 -12.32 -35.56
N LEU A 31 -8.50 -11.56 -35.05
CA LEU A 31 -7.62 -10.72 -35.87
C LEU A 31 -6.43 -11.50 -36.43
N GLN A 32 -5.79 -10.96 -37.47
CA GLN A 32 -4.43 -11.36 -37.83
C GLN A 32 -3.44 -10.83 -36.78
N ILE A 33 -2.43 -11.62 -36.45
CA ILE A 33 -1.47 -11.33 -35.37
C ILE A 33 -0.06 -11.50 -35.92
N GLU A 34 0.76 -10.47 -35.76
CA GLU A 34 2.21 -10.54 -35.90
C GLU A 34 2.87 -10.21 -34.56
N VAL A 35 4.06 -10.73 -34.31
CA VAL A 35 4.83 -10.48 -33.08
C VAL A 35 6.25 -10.04 -33.39
N TRP A 36 6.75 -9.09 -32.61
CA TRP A 36 8.16 -8.74 -32.50
C TRP A 36 8.60 -8.90 -31.04
N TYR A 37 9.70 -9.62 -30.80
CA TYR A 37 10.27 -9.82 -29.48
C TYR A 37 11.37 -8.79 -29.24
N VAL A 38 11.25 -7.97 -28.20
CA VAL A 38 12.25 -6.96 -27.86
C VAL A 38 13.50 -7.67 -27.31
N PRO A 39 14.72 -7.36 -27.78
CA PRO A 39 15.90 -8.16 -27.45
C PRO A 39 16.28 -8.21 -25.96
N ASP A 40 15.99 -7.16 -25.19
CA ASP A 40 16.30 -7.11 -23.75
C ASP A 40 15.35 -6.17 -22.98
N GLU A 41 15.68 -4.87 -22.87
CA GLU A 41 14.84 -3.87 -22.17
C GLU A 41 13.72 -3.31 -23.06
N PRO A 42 12.57 -2.86 -22.48
CA PRO A 42 11.47 -2.26 -23.22
C PRO A 42 11.89 -1.00 -23.99
N VAL A 43 11.43 -0.89 -25.23
CA VAL A 43 11.74 0.23 -26.14
C VAL A 43 10.56 1.20 -26.29
N PRO A 44 10.81 2.47 -26.66
CA PRO A 44 9.76 3.40 -27.09
C PRO A 44 8.98 2.88 -28.31
N VAL A 45 7.70 3.25 -28.40
CA VAL A 45 6.79 2.86 -29.50
C VAL A 45 7.30 3.21 -30.90
N ALA A 46 8.16 4.22 -31.04
CA ALA A 46 8.79 4.59 -32.31
C ALA A 46 9.68 3.47 -32.89
N GLU A 47 10.40 2.73 -32.05
CA GLU A 47 11.20 1.57 -32.47
C GLU A 47 10.29 0.40 -32.82
N ALA A 48 9.24 0.16 -32.04
CA ALA A 48 8.25 -0.88 -32.31
C ALA A 48 7.45 -0.66 -33.59
N LEU A 49 7.23 0.60 -34.01
CA LEU A 49 6.63 0.92 -35.31
C LEU A 49 7.57 0.61 -36.49
N ALA A 50 8.88 0.76 -36.29
CA ALA A 50 9.91 0.51 -37.30
C ALA A 50 10.40 -0.96 -37.36
N ALA A 51 10.06 -1.78 -36.35
CA ALA A 51 10.54 -3.15 -36.23
C ALA A 51 9.96 -4.12 -37.28
N THR A 52 10.71 -5.18 -37.57
CA THR A 52 10.28 -6.32 -38.39
C THR A 52 9.56 -7.35 -37.51
N TYR A 53 8.29 -7.62 -37.82
CA TYR A 53 7.46 -8.59 -37.12
C TYR A 53 7.46 -9.92 -37.87
N ARG A 54 7.11 -11.01 -37.19
CA ARG A 54 6.79 -12.31 -37.79
C ARG A 54 5.34 -12.69 -37.50
N ALA A 55 4.72 -13.49 -38.36
CA ALA A 55 3.41 -14.07 -38.08
C ALA A 55 3.39 -14.82 -36.72
N SER A 56 2.26 -14.73 -36.03
CA SER A 56 1.98 -15.32 -34.72
C SER A 56 0.52 -15.75 -34.63
N GLY A 57 0.09 -16.36 -33.53
CA GLY A 57 -1.27 -16.84 -33.36
C GLY A 57 -1.64 -17.20 -31.93
N VAL A 58 -2.95 -17.32 -31.69
CA VAL A 58 -3.50 -17.86 -30.44
C VAL A 58 -2.94 -19.27 -30.19
N GLY A 59 -2.51 -19.53 -28.95
CA GLY A 59 -1.84 -20.75 -28.50
C GLY A 59 -0.31 -20.70 -28.50
N GLU A 60 0.30 -19.74 -29.21
CA GLU A 60 1.77 -19.61 -29.27
C GLU A 60 2.37 -19.23 -27.90
N PRO A 61 3.44 -19.91 -27.44
CA PRO A 61 4.18 -19.47 -26.25
C PRO A 61 4.93 -18.17 -26.51
N TRP A 62 4.84 -17.22 -25.58
CA TRP A 62 5.53 -15.93 -25.67
C TRP A 62 6.03 -15.48 -24.29
N GLY A 63 6.94 -14.49 -24.29
CA GLY A 63 7.36 -13.77 -23.09
C GLY A 63 8.22 -14.58 -22.12
N THR A 64 9.54 -14.51 -22.27
CA THR A 64 10.45 -14.95 -21.19
C THR A 64 10.32 -14.00 -19.99
N PRO A 65 10.68 -14.39 -18.76
CA PRO A 65 10.54 -13.51 -17.60
C PRO A 65 11.16 -12.13 -17.83
N TRP A 66 10.44 -11.09 -17.45
CA TRP A 66 10.84 -9.68 -17.51
C TRP A 66 11.03 -9.07 -18.91
N SER A 67 10.81 -9.84 -19.97
CA SER A 67 10.89 -9.40 -21.37
C SER A 67 9.67 -8.60 -21.83
N THR A 68 9.73 -8.05 -23.05
CA THR A 68 8.60 -7.41 -23.74
C THR A 68 8.44 -7.99 -25.13
N ALA A 69 7.20 -8.24 -25.54
CA ALA A 69 6.81 -8.49 -26.92
C ALA A 69 5.89 -7.38 -27.40
N TRP A 70 6.00 -7.00 -28.67
CA TRP A 70 5.02 -6.16 -29.34
C TRP A 70 4.19 -7.04 -30.27
N PHE A 71 2.88 -7.05 -30.11
CA PHE A 71 1.97 -7.67 -31.07
C PHE A 71 1.39 -6.60 -31.99
N ARG A 72 1.53 -6.76 -33.30
CA ARG A 72 0.77 -5.98 -34.29
C ARG A 72 -0.48 -6.78 -34.62
N VAL A 73 -1.65 -6.17 -34.50
CA VAL A 73 -2.94 -6.85 -34.68
C VAL A 73 -3.74 -6.11 -35.76
N THR A 74 -4.24 -6.84 -36.77
CA THR A 74 -4.95 -6.26 -37.92
C THR A 74 -6.19 -7.04 -38.31
N GLY A 75 -7.16 -6.34 -38.90
CA GLY A 75 -8.37 -6.92 -39.48
C GLY A 75 -9.38 -5.83 -39.81
N GLN A 76 -10.66 -6.19 -39.90
CA GLN A 76 -11.74 -5.28 -40.23
C GLN A 76 -13.00 -5.64 -39.44
N VAL A 77 -13.79 -4.64 -39.03
CA VAL A 77 -15.09 -4.86 -38.39
C VAL A 77 -16.07 -5.46 -39.41
N PRO A 78 -16.71 -6.61 -39.14
CA PRO A 78 -17.70 -7.20 -40.04
C PRO A 78 -18.85 -6.24 -40.38
N ALA A 79 -19.35 -6.29 -41.62
CA ALA A 79 -20.36 -5.35 -42.11
C ALA A 79 -21.70 -5.50 -41.37
N GLU A 80 -22.04 -6.73 -40.98
CA GLU A 80 -23.21 -7.10 -40.20
C GLU A 80 -23.19 -6.62 -38.73
N TRP A 81 -22.08 -6.03 -38.26
CA TRP A 81 -21.98 -5.41 -36.93
C TRP A 81 -22.25 -3.90 -36.95
N ALA A 82 -22.67 -3.34 -38.09
CA ALA A 82 -23.14 -1.96 -38.20
C ALA A 82 -24.22 -1.66 -37.13
N GLY A 83 -24.08 -0.52 -36.45
CA GLY A 83 -24.97 -0.11 -35.35
C GLY A 83 -24.66 -0.74 -33.98
N ARG A 84 -23.78 -1.75 -33.89
CA ARG A 84 -23.41 -2.41 -32.62
C ARG A 84 -22.22 -1.74 -31.94
N ARG A 85 -22.05 -1.98 -30.63
CA ARG A 85 -20.82 -1.65 -29.89
C ARG A 85 -19.78 -2.74 -30.12
N VAL A 86 -18.62 -2.36 -30.66
CA VAL A 86 -17.52 -3.27 -31.03
C VAL A 86 -16.27 -2.94 -30.23
N GLU A 87 -15.65 -3.98 -29.67
CA GLU A 87 -14.48 -3.91 -28.80
C GLU A 87 -13.44 -4.95 -29.23
N LEU A 88 -12.15 -4.62 -29.14
CA LEU A 88 -11.08 -5.61 -29.17
C LEU A 88 -11.01 -6.27 -27.79
N VAL A 89 -10.97 -7.60 -27.74
CA VAL A 89 -10.76 -8.37 -26.51
C VAL A 89 -9.42 -9.08 -26.61
N VAL A 90 -8.51 -8.72 -25.70
CA VAL A 90 -7.14 -9.25 -25.62
C VAL A 90 -6.99 -10.07 -24.34
N ASP A 91 -6.68 -11.36 -24.48
CA ASP A 91 -6.16 -12.21 -23.42
C ASP A 91 -4.74 -12.64 -23.79
N LEU A 92 -3.76 -12.12 -23.06
CA LEU A 92 -2.33 -12.40 -23.27
C LEU A 92 -1.91 -13.78 -22.73
N GLY A 93 -2.84 -14.57 -22.20
CA GLY A 93 -2.57 -15.82 -21.46
C GLY A 93 -2.67 -15.64 -19.96
N PHE A 94 -3.63 -14.84 -19.49
CA PHE A 94 -3.72 -14.40 -18.11
C PHE A 94 -3.90 -15.57 -17.13
N THR A 95 -3.15 -15.52 -16.02
CA THR A 95 -3.17 -16.51 -14.94
C THR A 95 -3.95 -16.00 -13.73
N GLY A 96 -4.02 -16.81 -12.66
CA GLY A 96 -4.75 -16.49 -11.43
C GLY A 96 -4.17 -15.35 -10.57
N GLY A 97 -3.03 -14.75 -10.92
CA GLY A 97 -2.37 -13.72 -10.11
C GLY A 97 -3.14 -12.40 -9.96
N GLY A 98 -4.16 -12.16 -10.80
CA GLY A 98 -4.90 -10.89 -10.84
C GLY A 98 -4.16 -9.77 -11.60
N PRO A 99 -4.76 -8.57 -11.71
CA PRO A 99 -4.13 -7.39 -12.32
C PRO A 99 -2.83 -7.03 -11.59
N GLY A 100 -1.86 -6.45 -12.30
CA GLY A 100 -0.62 -6.01 -11.66
C GLY A 100 0.42 -7.08 -11.32
N PHE A 101 0.08 -8.38 -11.28
CA PHE A 101 1.01 -9.43 -10.82
C PHE A 101 1.61 -10.32 -11.93
N GLN A 102 1.37 -10.00 -13.20
CA GLN A 102 1.58 -10.95 -14.31
C GLN A 102 1.69 -10.24 -15.67
N ALA A 103 1.43 -10.96 -16.77
CA ALA A 103 1.24 -10.40 -18.10
C ALA A 103 0.23 -9.24 -18.11
N GLU A 104 0.64 -8.11 -18.69
CA GLU A 104 -0.14 -6.90 -18.87
C GLU A 104 0.34 -6.18 -20.13
N GLY A 105 -0.45 -5.26 -20.70
CA GLY A 105 -0.01 -4.51 -21.88
C GLY A 105 -0.63 -3.14 -22.09
N LEU A 106 -0.04 -2.37 -23.00
CA LEU A 106 -0.52 -1.04 -23.44
C LEU A 106 -0.84 -1.09 -24.94
N VAL A 107 -2.04 -0.68 -25.31
CA VAL A 107 -2.50 -0.69 -26.71
C VAL A 107 -2.36 0.70 -27.31
N TYR A 108 -1.77 0.76 -28.50
CA TYR A 108 -1.48 1.96 -29.28
C TYR A 108 -2.12 1.89 -30.67
N ASP A 109 -2.39 3.04 -31.28
CA ASP A 109 -2.85 3.12 -32.67
C ASP A 109 -1.71 3.04 -33.71
N ARG A 110 -2.06 3.03 -35.01
CA ARG A 110 -1.10 3.10 -36.14
C ARG A 110 -0.10 4.28 -36.06
N ALA A 111 -0.38 5.32 -35.26
CA ALA A 111 0.47 6.49 -35.08
C ALA A 111 1.27 6.46 -33.76
N GLY A 112 1.24 5.35 -33.02
CA GLY A 112 1.95 5.19 -31.75
C GLY A 112 1.34 5.96 -30.58
N ARG A 113 0.05 6.35 -30.65
CA ARG A 113 -0.63 7.05 -29.55
C ARG A 113 -1.26 6.04 -28.59
N PRO A 114 -1.03 6.12 -27.27
CA PRO A 114 -1.57 5.17 -26.29
C PRO A 114 -3.08 5.35 -26.11
N ILE A 115 -3.83 4.27 -26.33
CA ILE A 115 -5.28 4.21 -26.23
C ILE A 115 -5.69 3.82 -24.81
N LYS A 116 -5.37 2.59 -24.40
CA LYS A 116 -5.85 1.94 -23.18
C LYS A 116 -4.93 0.77 -22.81
N GLY A 117 -4.84 0.44 -21.52
CA GLY A 117 -4.17 -0.78 -21.05
C GLY A 117 -5.05 -2.03 -21.19
N VAL A 118 -4.40 -3.20 -21.29
CA VAL A 118 -5.03 -4.52 -21.19
C VAL A 118 -4.38 -5.30 -20.05
N ALA A 119 -5.21 -5.97 -19.26
CA ALA A 119 -4.80 -6.69 -18.06
C ALA A 119 -5.84 -7.77 -17.73
N PRO A 120 -5.53 -8.73 -16.83
CA PRO A 120 -6.54 -9.59 -16.23
C PRO A 120 -7.73 -8.76 -15.72
N ARG A 121 -8.97 -9.28 -15.86
CA ARG A 121 -10.22 -8.56 -15.53
C ARG A 121 -10.49 -7.25 -16.32
N ASN A 122 -9.54 -6.71 -17.10
CA ASN A 122 -9.70 -5.49 -17.89
C ASN A 122 -9.18 -5.70 -19.33
N MET A 123 -9.82 -6.64 -20.02
CA MET A 123 -9.35 -7.23 -21.28
C MET A 123 -9.83 -6.51 -22.56
N TYR A 124 -10.74 -5.53 -22.43
CA TYR A 124 -11.36 -4.85 -23.57
C TYR A 124 -10.62 -3.59 -24.00
N VAL A 125 -10.69 -3.23 -25.27
CA VAL A 125 -10.33 -1.92 -25.82
C VAL A 125 -11.44 -1.46 -26.77
N PRO A 126 -12.05 -0.27 -26.59
CA PRO A 126 -13.08 0.24 -27.50
C PRO A 126 -12.56 0.37 -28.94
N ILE A 127 -13.36 -0.08 -29.91
CA ILE A 127 -13.09 0.12 -31.34
C ILE A 127 -14.09 1.13 -31.92
N ALA A 128 -15.39 0.86 -31.78
CA ALA A 128 -16.44 1.77 -32.21
C ALA A 128 -17.75 1.56 -31.42
N SER A 129 -18.49 2.65 -31.18
CA SER A 129 -19.84 2.60 -30.61
C SER A 129 -20.65 3.82 -31.08
N PRO A 130 -21.65 3.65 -31.96
CA PRO A 130 -21.88 2.46 -32.80
C PRO A 130 -20.75 2.28 -33.85
N ALA A 131 -20.50 1.03 -34.24
CA ALA A 131 -19.72 0.71 -35.43
C ALA A 131 -20.49 1.01 -36.73
N ARG A 132 -19.77 1.24 -37.82
CA ARG A 132 -20.31 1.43 -39.18
C ARG A 132 -20.40 0.12 -39.96
N GLY A 133 -19.57 -0.85 -39.61
CA GLY A 133 -19.26 -1.99 -40.46
C GLY A 133 -18.20 -1.63 -41.50
N GLY A 134 -17.23 -2.51 -41.72
CA GLY A 134 -16.12 -2.30 -42.66
C GLY A 134 -14.98 -1.41 -42.15
N GLU A 135 -14.94 -1.05 -40.86
CA GLU A 135 -13.82 -0.26 -40.32
C GLU A 135 -12.53 -1.09 -40.17
N ASP A 136 -11.45 -0.63 -40.79
CA ASP A 136 -10.11 -1.20 -40.63
C ASP A 136 -9.62 -1.07 -39.17
N VAL A 137 -9.28 -2.20 -38.55
CA VAL A 137 -8.63 -2.25 -37.25
C VAL A 137 -7.16 -2.56 -37.45
N ALA A 138 -6.29 -1.74 -36.86
CA ALA A 138 -4.85 -1.97 -36.85
C ALA A 138 -4.21 -1.28 -35.65
N LEU A 139 -3.70 -2.08 -34.72
CA LEU A 139 -3.22 -1.64 -33.41
C LEU A 139 -1.88 -2.31 -33.08
N LEU A 140 -1.13 -1.72 -32.15
CA LEU A 140 0.05 -2.31 -31.55
C LEU A 140 -0.22 -2.56 -30.06
N ILE A 141 0.17 -3.73 -29.55
CA ILE A 141 0.03 -4.13 -28.14
C ILE A 141 1.43 -4.36 -27.58
N GLU A 142 1.90 -3.44 -26.74
CA GLU A 142 3.12 -3.62 -25.94
C GLU A 142 2.78 -4.55 -24.77
N ALA A 143 3.25 -5.80 -24.81
CA ALA A 143 2.98 -6.83 -23.81
C ALA A 143 4.21 -7.08 -22.92
N ALA A 144 4.07 -6.88 -21.62
CA ALA A 144 5.09 -7.14 -20.61
C ALA A 144 4.97 -8.57 -20.06
N ALA A 145 6.05 -9.34 -20.08
CA ALA A 145 6.09 -10.70 -19.57
C ALA A 145 6.55 -10.76 -18.10
N ASN A 146 5.83 -10.06 -17.22
CA ASN A 146 6.16 -10.03 -15.79
C ASN A 146 5.80 -11.38 -15.14
N PRO A 147 6.72 -12.07 -14.44
CA PRO A 147 6.39 -13.27 -13.69
C PRO A 147 5.55 -12.99 -12.44
N ASP A 148 4.65 -13.91 -12.10
CA ASP A 148 4.03 -13.95 -10.77
C ASP A 148 5.04 -14.49 -9.75
N VAL A 149 5.73 -13.56 -9.08
CA VAL A 149 6.72 -13.85 -8.02
C VAL A 149 6.05 -14.25 -6.70
N GLY A 150 4.76 -13.91 -6.52
CA GLY A 150 4.03 -14.09 -5.26
C GLY A 150 3.34 -15.45 -5.12
N VAL A 151 2.94 -16.07 -6.24
CA VAL A 151 2.05 -17.26 -6.36
C VAL A 151 2.29 -18.35 -5.33
N ASP A 152 3.55 -18.65 -5.02
CA ASP A 152 3.95 -19.78 -4.19
C ASP A 152 4.02 -19.45 -2.68
N GLY A 153 3.54 -18.27 -2.28
CA GLY A 153 3.51 -17.80 -0.89
C GLY A 153 4.80 -17.10 -0.44
N PHE A 154 5.40 -16.29 -1.32
CA PHE A 154 6.67 -15.57 -1.09
C PHE A 154 7.85 -16.50 -0.65
N LYS A 155 7.89 -17.71 -1.21
CA LYS A 155 9.05 -18.62 -1.12
C LYS A 155 10.22 -18.05 -1.93
N PRO A 156 11.48 -18.41 -1.59
CA PRO A 156 12.63 -18.10 -2.44
C PRO A 156 12.43 -18.62 -3.86
N THR A 157 12.57 -17.73 -4.85
CA THR A 157 12.31 -18.01 -6.27
C THR A 157 13.39 -17.33 -7.14
N PRO A 158 13.84 -17.97 -8.25
CA PRO A 158 14.76 -17.34 -9.19
C PRO A 158 14.13 -16.17 -9.96
N LEU A 159 12.80 -15.99 -9.91
CA LEU A 159 12.12 -14.97 -10.72
C LEU A 159 12.37 -13.53 -10.22
N GLY A 160 12.86 -13.35 -8.98
CA GLY A 160 13.10 -12.02 -8.36
C GLY A 160 14.36 -11.27 -8.82
N ASP A 161 15.06 -11.75 -9.85
CA ASP A 161 16.25 -11.14 -10.44
C ASP A 161 16.36 -11.52 -11.93
N LYS A 162 16.65 -10.55 -12.81
CA LYS A 162 16.82 -10.76 -14.26
C LYS A 162 17.90 -11.81 -14.57
N ALA A 163 18.96 -11.87 -13.76
CA ALA A 163 20.09 -12.76 -13.97
C ALA A 163 19.77 -14.23 -13.65
N THR A 164 18.76 -14.52 -12.82
CA THR A 164 18.40 -15.88 -12.39
C THR A 164 17.07 -16.38 -12.95
N ALA A 165 16.18 -15.51 -13.42
CA ALA A 165 14.80 -15.87 -13.81
C ALA A 165 14.68 -16.90 -14.95
N GLY A 166 15.71 -17.07 -15.79
CA GLY A 166 15.72 -18.03 -16.89
C GLY A 166 15.15 -17.49 -18.21
N LYS A 167 14.88 -18.39 -19.16
CA LYS A 167 14.48 -18.04 -20.54
C LYS A 167 13.28 -18.82 -21.09
N GLU A 168 12.56 -19.55 -20.25
CA GLU A 168 11.34 -20.26 -20.68
C GLU A 168 10.17 -19.28 -20.86
N PRO A 169 9.34 -19.42 -21.93
CA PRO A 169 8.13 -18.62 -22.09
C PRO A 169 7.15 -18.83 -20.93
N LEU A 170 6.71 -17.74 -20.31
CA LEU A 170 5.75 -17.75 -19.20
C LEU A 170 4.29 -17.88 -19.66
N TYR A 171 3.99 -17.38 -20.86
CA TYR A 171 2.62 -17.12 -21.30
C TYR A 171 2.30 -17.79 -22.64
N ARG A 172 1.00 -17.94 -22.92
CA ARG A 172 0.47 -18.40 -24.21
C ARG A 172 -0.67 -17.48 -24.61
N LEU A 173 -0.57 -16.86 -25.79
CA LEU A 173 -1.57 -15.89 -26.26
C LEU A 173 -2.94 -16.58 -26.36
N ALA A 174 -3.97 -16.09 -25.67
CA ALA A 174 -5.23 -16.82 -25.48
C ALA A 174 -6.40 -16.26 -26.30
N ALA A 175 -6.45 -14.94 -26.53
CA ALA A 175 -7.48 -14.29 -27.34
C ALA A 175 -6.98 -12.96 -27.93
N VAL A 176 -7.27 -12.69 -29.19
CA VAL A 176 -7.07 -11.37 -29.84
C VAL A 176 -8.19 -11.20 -30.88
N ASP A 177 -9.38 -10.90 -30.39
CA ASP A 177 -10.61 -10.98 -31.20
C ASP A 177 -11.35 -9.64 -31.17
N LEU A 178 -11.92 -9.22 -32.30
CA LEU A 178 -13.01 -8.25 -32.28
C LEU A 178 -14.26 -8.95 -31.72
N ALA A 179 -15.00 -8.26 -30.87
CA ALA A 179 -16.22 -8.76 -30.26
C ALA A 179 -17.31 -7.69 -30.25
N VAL A 180 -18.56 -8.12 -30.45
CA VAL A 180 -19.74 -7.30 -30.18
C VAL A 180 -20.04 -7.40 -28.69
N LEU A 181 -20.03 -6.28 -27.98
CA LEU A 181 -20.61 -6.23 -26.63
C LEU A 181 -22.14 -6.21 -26.78
N ASP A 182 -22.82 -7.14 -26.13
CA ASP A 182 -24.26 -7.10 -25.97
C ASP A 182 -24.60 -6.45 -24.63
N GLU A 183 -25.07 -5.21 -24.67
CA GLU A 183 -25.27 -4.41 -23.46
C GLU A 183 -26.40 -4.95 -22.58
N GLU A 184 -27.43 -5.59 -23.15
CA GLU A 184 -28.51 -6.20 -22.37
C GLU A 184 -28.04 -7.48 -21.65
N ALA A 185 -27.29 -8.37 -22.32
CA ALA A 185 -26.68 -9.52 -21.66
C ALA A 185 -25.61 -9.10 -20.63
N TRP A 186 -24.82 -8.06 -20.92
CA TRP A 186 -23.82 -7.52 -19.98
C TRP A 186 -24.47 -6.89 -18.74
N HIS A 187 -25.49 -6.05 -18.91
CA HIS A 187 -26.20 -5.47 -17.77
C HIS A 187 -26.98 -6.55 -16.98
N LEU A 188 -27.53 -7.58 -17.63
CA LEU A 188 -28.13 -8.73 -16.93
C LEU A 188 -27.11 -9.45 -16.05
N ALA A 189 -25.86 -9.62 -16.50
CA ALA A 189 -24.79 -10.21 -15.70
C ALA A 189 -24.51 -9.39 -14.43
N LEU A 190 -24.44 -8.06 -14.56
CA LEU A 190 -24.23 -7.13 -13.45
C LEU A 190 -25.45 -7.08 -12.49
N ASP A 191 -26.67 -7.14 -13.04
CA ASP A 191 -27.92 -7.22 -12.28
C ASP A 191 -27.95 -8.50 -11.44
N PHE A 192 -27.52 -9.64 -12.00
CA PHE A 192 -27.38 -10.91 -11.29
C PHE A 192 -26.28 -10.88 -10.22
N GLU A 193 -25.11 -10.29 -10.51
CA GLU A 193 -23.98 -10.24 -9.56
C GLU A 193 -24.34 -9.44 -8.29
N VAL A 194 -24.90 -8.23 -8.46
CA VAL A 194 -25.29 -7.36 -7.33
C VAL A 194 -26.39 -8.00 -6.49
N LEU A 195 -27.45 -8.52 -7.13
CA LEU A 195 -28.55 -9.15 -6.40
C LEU A 195 -28.14 -10.45 -5.71
N SER A 196 -27.26 -11.26 -6.32
CA SER A 196 -26.72 -12.48 -5.68
C SER A 196 -25.87 -12.12 -4.46
N GLY A 197 -25.00 -11.11 -4.57
CA GLY A 197 -24.15 -10.64 -3.48
C GLY A 197 -24.97 -10.12 -2.31
N LEU A 198 -25.95 -9.25 -2.56
CA LEU A 198 -26.85 -8.73 -1.52
C LEU A 198 -27.68 -9.87 -0.87
N MET A 199 -28.24 -10.77 -1.67
CA MET A 199 -29.04 -11.90 -1.17
C MET A 199 -28.23 -12.89 -0.31
N ALA A 200 -26.91 -12.95 -0.46
CA ALA A 200 -26.05 -13.78 0.38
C ALA A 200 -25.92 -13.24 1.81
N GLU A 201 -25.85 -11.91 1.97
CA GLU A 201 -25.61 -11.25 3.26
C GLU A 201 -26.90 -10.95 4.06
N LEU A 202 -28.06 -10.85 3.39
CA LEU A 202 -29.35 -10.68 4.05
C LEU A 202 -29.76 -11.93 4.84
N SER A 203 -30.49 -11.73 5.96
CA SER A 203 -30.94 -12.84 6.81
C SER A 203 -31.91 -13.75 6.07
N THR A 204 -31.85 -15.05 6.35
CA THR A 204 -32.84 -16.03 5.85
C THR A 204 -34.26 -15.76 6.36
N HIS A 205 -34.43 -14.84 7.31
CA HIS A 205 -35.72 -14.39 7.84
C HIS A 205 -36.21 -13.07 7.22
N ASP A 206 -35.38 -12.34 6.47
CA ASP A 206 -35.75 -11.05 5.88
C ASP A 206 -36.63 -11.25 4.63
N PRO A 207 -37.84 -10.65 4.57
CA PRO A 207 -38.71 -10.75 3.39
C PRO A 207 -37.99 -10.33 2.09
N ARG A 208 -37.20 -9.26 2.17
CA ARG A 208 -36.35 -8.71 1.10
C ARG A 208 -35.47 -9.76 0.43
N ARG A 209 -34.89 -10.69 1.20
CA ARG A 209 -34.04 -11.76 0.66
C ARG A 209 -34.83 -12.72 -0.23
N HIS A 210 -36.05 -13.07 0.19
CA HIS A 210 -36.93 -13.97 -0.56
C HIS A 210 -37.54 -13.26 -1.78
N GLU A 211 -37.82 -11.97 -1.69
CA GLU A 211 -38.27 -11.14 -2.82
C GLU A 211 -37.23 -11.09 -3.94
N ILE A 212 -35.95 -10.84 -3.60
CA ILE A 212 -34.82 -10.89 -4.53
C ILE A 212 -34.70 -12.29 -5.15
N LEU A 213 -34.67 -13.34 -4.33
CA LEU A 213 -34.57 -14.72 -4.83
C LEU A 213 -35.66 -15.05 -5.86
N ARG A 214 -36.91 -14.68 -5.59
CA ARG A 214 -38.03 -14.97 -6.49
C ARG A 214 -38.10 -14.02 -7.67
N ALA A 215 -37.53 -12.82 -7.59
CA ALA A 215 -37.30 -11.99 -8.78
C ALA A 215 -36.26 -12.63 -9.72
N MET A 216 -35.15 -13.13 -9.16
CA MET A 216 -34.10 -13.84 -9.91
C MET A 216 -34.59 -15.17 -10.49
N GLU A 217 -35.40 -15.94 -9.76
CA GLU A 217 -36.05 -17.14 -10.29
C GLU A 217 -36.95 -16.82 -11.49
N ARG A 218 -37.85 -15.83 -11.35
CA ARG A 218 -38.70 -15.38 -12.47
C ARG A 218 -37.90 -14.84 -13.65
N ALA A 219 -36.72 -14.25 -13.43
CA ALA A 219 -35.80 -13.84 -14.48
C ALA A 219 -35.19 -15.07 -15.19
N ALA A 220 -34.76 -16.07 -14.43
CA ALA A 220 -34.22 -17.34 -14.91
C ALA A 220 -35.25 -18.27 -15.58
N ASP A 221 -36.55 -18.02 -15.39
CA ASP A 221 -37.65 -18.74 -16.05
C ASP A 221 -38.09 -18.11 -17.38
N VAL A 222 -37.75 -16.84 -17.64
CA VAL A 222 -38.01 -16.16 -18.93
C VAL A 222 -36.77 -16.00 -19.81
N LEU A 223 -35.59 -16.38 -19.30
CA LEU A 223 -34.34 -16.37 -20.04
C LEU A 223 -34.15 -17.69 -20.79
N ASP A 224 -33.94 -17.63 -22.09
CA ASP A 224 -33.45 -18.80 -22.84
C ASP A 224 -31.94 -18.96 -22.59
N ALA A 225 -31.53 -20.14 -22.14
CA ALA A 225 -30.13 -20.47 -21.92
C ALA A 225 -29.32 -20.72 -23.21
N GLN A 226 -29.98 -20.77 -24.38
CA GLN A 226 -29.36 -20.81 -25.71
C GLN A 226 -29.39 -19.44 -26.40
N ASP A 227 -30.41 -18.62 -26.14
CA ASP A 227 -30.50 -17.22 -26.62
C ASP A 227 -30.62 -16.22 -25.45
N VAL A 228 -29.52 -16.09 -24.70
CA VAL A 228 -29.42 -15.16 -23.58
C VAL A 228 -29.54 -13.71 -24.05
N ALA A 229 -29.01 -13.37 -25.24
CA ALA A 229 -29.03 -12.00 -25.76
C ALA A 229 -30.44 -11.56 -26.16
N GLY A 230 -31.17 -12.37 -26.94
CA GLY A 230 -32.54 -12.08 -27.36
C GLY A 230 -33.54 -12.08 -26.21
N THR A 231 -33.25 -12.76 -25.10
CA THR A 231 -34.14 -12.82 -23.91
C THR A 231 -33.69 -11.97 -22.72
N ALA A 232 -32.51 -11.34 -22.76
CA ALA A 232 -31.94 -10.60 -21.63
C ALA A 232 -32.87 -9.49 -21.08
N THR A 233 -33.42 -8.64 -21.95
CA THR A 233 -34.33 -7.56 -21.53
C THR A 233 -35.59 -8.09 -20.83
N ALA A 234 -36.11 -9.25 -21.23
CA ALA A 234 -37.25 -9.88 -20.58
C ALA A 234 -36.90 -10.36 -19.16
N ALA A 235 -35.70 -10.93 -18.98
CA ALA A 235 -35.17 -11.32 -17.68
C ALA A 235 -34.91 -10.10 -16.77
N ARG A 236 -34.25 -9.05 -17.29
CA ARG A 236 -34.00 -7.79 -16.56
C ARG A 236 -35.29 -7.10 -16.12
N THR A 237 -36.34 -7.16 -16.93
CA THR A 237 -37.69 -6.66 -16.58
C THR A 237 -38.26 -7.35 -15.33
N ARG A 238 -37.85 -8.58 -15.01
CA ARG A 238 -38.25 -9.27 -13.75
C ARG A 238 -37.44 -8.81 -12.53
N LEU A 239 -36.25 -8.23 -12.73
CA LEU A 239 -35.36 -7.72 -11.69
C LEU A 239 -35.59 -6.23 -11.37
N ALA A 240 -36.09 -5.46 -12.34
CA ALA A 240 -36.23 -4.00 -12.25
C ALA A 240 -36.91 -3.50 -10.95
N ALA A 241 -37.96 -4.17 -10.48
CA ALA A 241 -38.68 -3.79 -9.27
C ALA A 241 -37.84 -3.93 -7.98
N VAL A 242 -37.03 -4.99 -7.85
CA VAL A 242 -36.15 -5.17 -6.69
C VAL A 242 -34.91 -4.28 -6.77
N LEU A 243 -34.38 -4.02 -7.97
CA LEU A 243 -33.28 -3.08 -8.19
C LEU A 243 -33.67 -1.62 -7.90
N ALA A 244 -34.92 -1.24 -8.15
CA ALA A 244 -35.44 0.11 -7.93
C ALA A 244 -36.01 0.36 -6.52
N SER A 245 -35.84 -0.58 -5.58
CA SER A 245 -36.27 -0.39 -4.18
C SER A 245 -35.23 0.43 -3.41
N PRO A 246 -35.58 1.58 -2.80
CA PRO A 246 -34.61 2.51 -2.22
C PRO A 246 -33.94 1.97 -0.95
N ALA A 247 -32.68 2.33 -0.72
CA ALA A 247 -31.98 2.01 0.52
C ALA A 247 -32.73 2.61 1.72
N HIS A 248 -32.62 1.95 2.88
CA HIS A 248 -33.29 2.41 4.09
C HIS A 248 -32.86 3.84 4.46
N ALA A 249 -33.73 4.59 5.14
CA ALA A 249 -33.44 5.98 5.53
C ALA A 249 -32.23 6.10 6.50
N SER A 250 -31.95 5.03 7.24
CA SER A 250 -30.79 4.89 8.13
C SER A 250 -29.64 4.06 7.53
N ALA A 251 -29.62 3.87 6.20
CA ALA A 251 -28.53 3.15 5.53
C ALA A 251 -27.24 3.98 5.56
N HIS A 252 -26.15 3.34 6.02
CA HIS A 252 -24.80 3.94 6.05
C HIS A 252 -24.33 4.30 4.63
N THR A 253 -23.58 5.39 4.51
CA THR A 253 -23.10 5.93 3.23
C THR A 253 -21.63 5.60 3.03
N LEU A 254 -21.34 4.80 2.01
CA LEU A 254 -19.99 4.50 1.55
C LEU A 254 -19.59 5.54 0.50
N ALA A 255 -18.71 6.46 0.91
CA ALA A 255 -18.12 7.46 0.04
C ALA A 255 -17.05 6.80 -0.84
N ALA A 256 -17.47 6.40 -2.04
CA ALA A 256 -16.66 5.67 -2.99
C ALA A 256 -15.73 6.61 -3.76
N VAL A 257 -14.47 6.20 -3.94
CA VAL A 257 -13.53 6.85 -4.85
C VAL A 257 -12.74 5.81 -5.63
N GLY A 258 -12.61 6.00 -6.94
CA GLY A 258 -11.81 5.11 -7.76
C GLY A 258 -10.34 5.23 -7.36
N HIS A 259 -9.66 4.13 -7.11
CA HIS A 259 -8.26 4.13 -6.70
C HIS A 259 -7.45 3.07 -7.44
N ALA A 260 -6.15 3.33 -7.53
CA ALA A 260 -5.16 2.35 -7.96
C ALA A 260 -3.89 2.64 -7.15
N HIS A 261 -3.71 1.88 -6.07
CA HIS A 261 -2.40 1.79 -5.43
C HIS A 261 -1.42 1.15 -6.44
N ILE A 262 -0.21 1.68 -6.58
CA ILE A 262 0.80 1.11 -7.48
C ILE A 262 2.16 1.21 -6.79
N ASP A 263 2.83 0.09 -6.58
CA ASP A 263 4.09 0.09 -5.85
C ASP A 263 5.24 0.63 -6.69
N SER A 264 5.91 1.68 -6.18
CA SER A 264 7.06 2.29 -6.85
C SER A 264 8.11 1.23 -7.23
N ALA A 265 8.36 0.25 -6.35
CA ALA A 265 8.89 -1.07 -6.72
C ALA A 265 8.71 -2.12 -5.58
N TRP A 266 7.90 -3.15 -5.82
CA TRP A 266 7.69 -4.28 -4.90
C TRP A 266 8.13 -5.62 -5.51
N LEU A 267 7.22 -6.34 -6.19
CA LEU A 267 7.53 -7.60 -6.86
C LEU A 267 8.16 -7.41 -8.26
N TRP A 268 8.32 -6.17 -8.71
CA TRP A 268 8.85 -5.74 -10.00
C TRP A 268 9.83 -4.56 -9.84
N PRO A 269 10.77 -4.37 -10.77
CA PRO A 269 11.68 -3.22 -10.78
C PRO A 269 10.99 -1.90 -11.21
N GLN A 270 11.58 -0.76 -10.86
CA GLN A 270 11.02 0.59 -11.07
C GLN A 270 10.66 0.86 -12.55
N ARG A 271 11.46 0.31 -13.49
CA ARG A 271 11.22 0.38 -14.94
C ARG A 271 9.86 -0.17 -15.37
N GLU A 272 9.31 -1.16 -14.67
CA GLU A 272 7.98 -1.70 -14.96
C GLU A 272 6.89 -0.84 -14.31
N THR A 273 7.14 -0.22 -13.16
CA THR A 273 6.19 0.70 -12.52
C THR A 273 5.88 1.92 -13.40
N ILE A 274 6.86 2.42 -14.15
CA ILE A 274 6.67 3.46 -15.18
C ILE A 274 5.59 3.02 -16.20
N ARG A 275 5.64 1.75 -16.63
CA ARG A 275 4.71 1.16 -17.60
C ARG A 275 3.35 0.85 -16.96
N LYS A 276 3.33 0.35 -15.72
CA LYS A 276 2.11 0.15 -14.91
C LYS A 276 1.33 1.44 -14.70
N SER A 277 2.03 2.53 -14.37
CA SER A 277 1.45 3.87 -14.20
C SER A 277 0.79 4.31 -15.51
N ALA A 278 1.51 4.20 -16.64
CA ALA A 278 0.96 4.52 -17.96
C ALA A 278 -0.28 3.68 -18.34
N ARG A 279 -0.21 2.35 -18.17
CA ARG A 279 -1.32 1.42 -18.45
C ARG A 279 -2.56 1.72 -17.60
N THR A 280 -2.35 1.93 -16.30
CA THR A 280 -3.43 2.24 -15.35
C THR A 280 -4.05 3.61 -15.65
N PHE A 281 -3.24 4.64 -15.86
CA PHE A 281 -3.77 5.99 -16.11
C PHE A 281 -4.42 6.10 -17.49
N ALA A 282 -4.00 5.31 -18.49
CA ALA A 282 -4.70 5.18 -19.77
C ALA A 282 -6.06 4.46 -19.65
N ASN A 283 -6.21 3.50 -18.71
CA ASN A 283 -7.50 2.90 -18.36
C ASN A 283 -8.42 3.91 -17.67
N VAL A 284 -7.93 4.56 -16.62
CA VAL A 284 -8.70 5.51 -15.81
C VAL A 284 -9.18 6.70 -16.65
N THR A 285 -8.30 7.28 -17.47
CA THR A 285 -8.68 8.35 -18.41
C THR A 285 -9.45 7.86 -19.64
N ALA A 286 -9.71 6.56 -19.79
CA ALA A 286 -10.71 6.04 -20.74
C ALA A 286 -12.08 5.93 -20.04
N LEU A 287 -12.11 5.40 -18.81
CA LEU A 287 -13.32 5.33 -17.99
C LEU A 287 -13.90 6.73 -17.71
N ALA A 288 -13.08 7.74 -17.43
CA ALA A 288 -13.55 9.12 -17.26
C ALA A 288 -14.24 9.69 -18.51
N ALA A 289 -13.86 9.23 -19.71
CA ALA A 289 -14.53 9.64 -20.95
C ALA A 289 -15.85 8.89 -21.20
N GLU A 290 -16.07 7.74 -20.55
CA GLU A 290 -17.28 6.91 -20.67
C GLU A 290 -18.27 7.14 -19.51
N TYR A 291 -17.80 7.56 -18.33
CA TYR A 291 -18.56 7.72 -17.08
C TYR A 291 -18.39 9.15 -16.51
N PRO A 292 -19.29 10.10 -16.81
CA PRO A 292 -19.18 11.50 -16.36
C PRO A 292 -19.14 11.68 -14.84
N GLU A 293 -19.75 10.77 -14.07
CA GLU A 293 -19.78 10.79 -12.61
C GLU A 293 -18.51 10.21 -11.95
N PHE A 294 -17.62 9.61 -12.73
CA PHE A 294 -16.43 8.93 -12.19
C PHE A 294 -15.45 9.91 -11.57
N ILE A 295 -14.99 9.58 -10.36
CA ILE A 295 -13.92 10.29 -9.65
C ILE A 295 -12.82 9.30 -9.30
N PHE A 296 -11.60 9.59 -9.72
CA PHE A 296 -10.39 8.81 -9.41
C PHE A 296 -9.41 9.59 -8.53
N ALA A 297 -8.83 8.94 -7.52
CA ALA A 297 -7.80 9.48 -6.65
C ALA A 297 -6.46 8.75 -6.84
N ALA A 298 -5.39 9.51 -7.09
CA ALA A 298 -4.03 8.99 -7.13
C ALA A 298 -3.02 9.90 -6.42
N SER A 299 -2.11 9.25 -5.69
CA SER A 299 -1.38 9.73 -4.52
C SER A 299 0.07 10.17 -4.77
N GLN A 300 0.79 9.44 -5.63
CA GLN A 300 2.25 9.52 -5.72
C GLN A 300 2.68 10.49 -6.84
N ALA A 301 3.11 11.71 -6.52
CA ALA A 301 3.53 12.70 -7.52
C ALA A 301 4.63 12.17 -8.48
N GLN A 302 5.51 11.29 -8.00
CA GLN A 302 6.52 10.59 -8.80
C GLN A 302 5.93 9.78 -9.98
N GLN A 303 4.73 9.19 -9.84
CA GLN A 303 4.07 8.45 -10.93
C GLN A 303 3.59 9.41 -12.03
N TYR A 304 3.06 10.56 -11.65
CA TYR A 304 2.69 11.62 -12.59
C TYR A 304 3.94 12.18 -13.30
N ALA A 305 5.05 12.35 -12.59
CA ALA A 305 6.33 12.77 -13.19
C ALA A 305 6.87 11.74 -14.20
N TRP A 306 6.75 10.43 -13.91
CA TRP A 306 7.07 9.37 -14.87
C TRP A 306 6.14 9.40 -16.09
N VAL A 307 4.83 9.48 -15.91
CA VAL A 307 3.87 9.49 -17.04
C VAL A 307 4.00 10.77 -17.87
N LYS A 308 4.29 11.93 -17.26
CA LYS A 308 4.64 13.17 -17.97
C LYS A 308 5.87 12.99 -18.88
N THR A 309 6.88 12.27 -18.39
CA THR A 309 8.15 12.07 -19.10
C THR A 309 8.04 11.02 -20.21
N HIS A 310 7.43 9.87 -19.92
CA HIS A 310 7.46 8.70 -20.80
C HIS A 310 6.21 8.55 -21.67
N GLN A 311 5.06 9.09 -21.26
CA GLN A 311 3.77 8.95 -21.95
C GLN A 311 2.97 10.27 -21.91
N PRO A 312 3.49 11.37 -22.49
CA PRO A 312 2.91 12.71 -22.37
C PRO A 312 1.47 12.83 -22.90
N ALA A 313 1.06 11.96 -23.85
CA ALA A 313 -0.33 11.88 -24.31
C ALA A 313 -1.31 11.37 -23.23
N VAL A 314 -0.86 10.46 -22.34
CA VAL A 314 -1.63 10.04 -21.16
C VAL A 314 -1.63 11.16 -20.12
N PHE A 315 -0.49 11.84 -19.91
CA PHE A 315 -0.42 12.98 -18.99
C PHE A 315 -1.35 14.14 -19.39
N GLN A 316 -1.50 14.43 -20.69
CA GLN A 316 -2.48 15.39 -21.18
C GLN A 316 -3.91 14.99 -20.77
N ARG A 317 -4.29 13.71 -20.98
CA ARG A 317 -5.62 13.18 -20.60
C ARG A 317 -5.87 13.24 -19.09
N ILE A 318 -4.84 13.08 -18.26
CA ILE A 318 -4.91 13.31 -16.81
C ILE A 318 -5.23 14.78 -16.54
N GLY A 319 -4.47 15.72 -17.13
CA GLY A 319 -4.69 17.15 -16.99
C GLY A 319 -6.04 17.66 -17.55
N GLU A 320 -6.68 16.90 -18.43
CA GLU A 320 -8.06 17.12 -18.90
C GLU A 320 -9.08 16.59 -17.89
N ALA A 321 -8.90 15.36 -17.37
CA ALA A 321 -9.76 14.77 -16.33
C ALA A 321 -9.73 15.55 -14.99
N VAL A 322 -8.58 16.13 -14.61
CA VAL A 322 -8.46 17.01 -13.43
C VAL A 322 -9.30 18.28 -13.64
N LYS A 323 -9.28 18.88 -14.83
CA LYS A 323 -10.09 20.07 -15.16
C LYS A 323 -11.58 19.76 -15.26
N ALA A 324 -11.95 18.54 -15.65
CA ALA A 324 -13.32 18.04 -15.58
C ALA A 324 -13.78 17.72 -14.15
N GLY A 325 -12.85 17.67 -13.17
CA GLY A 325 -13.13 17.32 -11.79
C GLY A 325 -13.27 15.82 -11.51
N GLN A 326 -13.06 14.99 -12.53
CA GLN A 326 -13.12 13.52 -12.50
C GLN A 326 -11.82 12.86 -12.01
N TRP A 327 -10.77 13.65 -11.80
CA TRP A 327 -9.49 13.21 -11.26
C TRP A 327 -9.08 14.11 -10.10
N ALA A 328 -8.78 13.51 -8.96
CA ALA A 328 -8.26 14.14 -7.76
C ALA A 328 -6.79 13.72 -7.55
N PRO A 329 -5.82 14.64 -7.73
CA PRO A 329 -4.49 14.48 -7.15
C PRO A 329 -4.63 14.52 -5.62
N VAL A 330 -4.21 13.47 -4.93
CA VAL A 330 -4.36 13.34 -3.46
C VAL A 330 -3.03 13.12 -2.75
N GLY A 331 -3.03 13.24 -1.43
CA GLY A 331 -1.97 12.77 -0.54
C GLY A 331 -0.74 13.67 -0.44
N GLY A 332 -0.49 14.54 -1.43
CA GLY A 332 0.50 15.61 -1.37
C GLY A 332 1.97 15.20 -1.21
N MET A 333 2.31 13.91 -1.29
CA MET A 333 3.68 13.39 -1.12
C MET A 333 4.33 12.99 -2.45
N TRP A 334 5.66 13.01 -2.50
CA TRP A 334 6.41 12.60 -3.70
C TRP A 334 6.18 11.12 -4.02
N VAL A 335 6.26 10.26 -3.00
CA VAL A 335 5.78 8.86 -3.04
C VAL A 335 5.02 8.51 -1.75
N GLU A 336 4.33 7.38 -1.74
CA GLU A 336 3.79 6.77 -0.52
C GLU A 336 4.94 6.15 0.28
N SER A 337 5.63 6.97 1.06
CA SER A 337 6.83 6.57 1.77
C SER A 337 6.53 5.67 2.97
N ASP A 338 7.56 4.99 3.46
CA ASP A 338 7.56 4.56 4.86
C ASP A 338 7.44 5.78 5.79
N ALA A 339 6.80 5.63 6.94
CA ALA A 339 6.53 6.72 7.89
C ALA A 339 7.28 6.58 9.24
N ASN A 340 8.30 5.72 9.30
CA ASN A 340 9.08 5.41 10.52
C ASN A 340 10.61 5.44 10.30
N LEU A 341 11.11 5.02 9.14
CA LEU A 341 12.53 4.94 8.79
C LEU A 341 13.13 6.24 8.22
N PRO A 342 12.44 7.05 7.38
CA PRO A 342 12.99 8.32 6.89
C PRO A 342 13.23 9.33 8.01
N GLY A 343 14.22 10.21 7.83
CA GLY A 343 14.45 11.34 8.74
C GLY A 343 13.30 12.36 8.65
N GLY A 344 13.09 13.15 9.72
CA GLY A 344 12.03 14.18 9.76
C GLY A 344 12.11 15.21 8.62
N GLU A 345 13.33 15.62 8.25
CA GLU A 345 13.56 16.45 7.05
C GLU A 345 13.10 15.74 5.77
N ALA A 346 13.39 14.45 5.62
CA ALA A 346 12.96 13.69 4.44
C ALA A 346 11.43 13.56 4.37
N LEU A 347 10.74 13.36 5.50
CA LEU A 347 9.27 13.38 5.57
C LEU A 347 8.70 14.76 5.20
N ALA A 348 9.33 15.86 5.63
CA ALA A 348 8.98 17.20 5.17
C ALA A 348 9.24 17.37 3.65
N ARG A 349 10.34 16.84 3.12
CA ARG A 349 10.66 16.88 1.68
C ARG A 349 9.72 16.04 0.83
N GLN A 350 9.22 14.89 1.30
CA GLN A 350 8.13 14.15 0.63
C GLN A 350 6.96 15.11 0.33
N LEU A 351 6.51 15.87 1.33
CA LEU A 351 5.41 16.83 1.22
C LEU A 351 5.77 18.05 0.36
N VAL A 352 6.98 18.62 0.53
CA VAL A 352 7.42 19.80 -0.24
C VAL A 352 7.52 19.49 -1.74
N HIS A 353 8.11 18.36 -2.14
CA HIS A 353 8.22 18.00 -3.57
C HIS A 353 6.88 17.48 -4.13
N GLY A 354 6.07 16.78 -3.32
CA GLY A 354 4.74 16.30 -3.72
C GLY A 354 3.72 17.43 -3.94
N LYS A 355 3.47 18.26 -2.92
CA LYS A 355 2.55 19.41 -3.04
C LYS A 355 2.96 20.36 -4.15
N ARG A 356 4.25 20.73 -4.23
CA ARG A 356 4.76 21.61 -5.30
C ARG A 356 4.45 21.06 -6.69
N PHE A 357 4.65 19.76 -6.92
CA PHE A 357 4.33 19.15 -8.22
C PHE A 357 2.84 19.29 -8.58
N PHE A 358 1.92 19.03 -7.65
CA PHE A 358 0.49 19.18 -7.93
C PHE A 358 0.05 20.65 -8.11
N MET A 359 0.68 21.58 -7.39
CA MET A 359 0.46 23.02 -7.56
C MET A 359 0.98 23.52 -8.92
N ASP A 360 2.20 23.13 -9.32
CA ASP A 360 2.85 23.58 -10.56
C ASP A 360 2.20 22.99 -11.82
N GLU A 361 1.79 21.72 -11.79
CA GLU A 361 1.22 21.02 -12.95
C GLU A 361 -0.30 21.22 -13.11
N PHE A 362 -1.04 21.32 -12.00
CA PHE A 362 -2.51 21.29 -12.00
C PHE A 362 -3.17 22.46 -11.27
N GLY A 363 -2.42 23.26 -10.50
CA GLY A 363 -3.00 24.28 -9.62
C GLY A 363 -3.76 23.70 -8.41
N VAL A 364 -3.45 22.46 -8.02
CA VAL A 364 -4.10 21.73 -6.92
C VAL A 364 -3.15 21.64 -5.73
N GLU A 365 -3.61 22.05 -4.55
CA GLU A 365 -2.96 21.73 -3.27
C GLU A 365 -3.79 20.69 -2.52
N CYS A 366 -3.18 19.58 -2.13
CA CYS A 366 -3.84 18.53 -1.34
C CYS A 366 -4.08 18.99 0.11
N GLU A 367 -5.28 18.78 0.64
CA GLU A 367 -5.61 19.05 2.06
C GLU A 367 -5.35 17.82 2.95
N GLU A 368 -4.98 16.68 2.36
CA GLU A 368 -4.85 15.38 3.01
C GLU A 368 -3.51 14.67 2.70
N ILE A 369 -3.09 13.78 3.59
CA ILE A 369 -2.08 12.75 3.34
C ILE A 369 -2.77 11.41 3.11
N TRP A 370 -2.30 10.65 2.11
CA TRP A 370 -2.87 9.38 1.67
C TRP A 370 -1.78 8.31 1.69
N LEU A 371 -1.72 7.53 2.77
CA LEU A 371 -0.73 6.46 2.98
C LEU A 371 -1.45 5.15 3.40
N PRO A 372 -2.22 4.51 2.49
CA PRO A 372 -2.91 3.25 2.78
C PRO A 372 -1.97 2.16 3.33
N ASP A 373 -0.76 2.02 2.76
CA ASP A 373 0.06 0.83 2.95
C ASP A 373 1.36 0.96 3.78
N SER A 374 1.72 2.15 4.27
CA SER A 374 2.93 2.31 5.09
C SER A 374 2.89 1.49 6.38
N PHE A 375 4.03 0.91 6.79
CA PHE A 375 4.09 -0.06 7.88
C PHE A 375 4.21 0.59 9.27
N GLY A 376 3.15 1.27 9.70
CA GLY A 376 3.10 2.05 10.95
C GLY A 376 3.57 3.49 10.76
N TYR A 377 3.23 4.37 11.72
CA TYR A 377 3.39 5.82 11.54
C TYR A 377 3.89 6.56 12.79
N THR A 378 4.98 7.31 12.61
CA THR A 378 5.68 8.01 13.70
C THR A 378 4.83 9.07 14.41
N ALA A 379 4.97 9.14 15.72
CA ALA A 379 4.27 10.10 16.59
C ALA A 379 4.63 11.59 16.35
N ALA A 380 5.62 11.88 15.51
CA ALA A 380 5.95 13.24 15.07
C ALA A 380 5.20 13.67 13.78
N PHE A 381 4.57 12.74 13.07
CA PHE A 381 4.00 13.00 11.74
C PHE A 381 2.81 13.98 11.75
N PRO A 382 1.92 14.04 12.77
CA PRO A 382 0.86 15.05 12.84
C PRO A 382 1.39 16.50 12.81
N GLN A 383 2.52 16.77 13.47
CA GLN A 383 3.18 18.08 13.44
C GLN A 383 3.70 18.40 12.03
N ILE A 384 4.44 17.48 11.41
CA ILE A 384 5.00 17.64 10.05
C ILE A 384 3.87 17.88 9.03
N ALA A 385 2.78 17.11 9.12
CA ALA A 385 1.60 17.25 8.29
C ALA A 385 0.95 18.64 8.44
N ARG A 386 0.70 19.11 9.67
CA ARG A 386 0.12 20.44 9.90
C ARG A 386 1.00 21.59 9.44
N LEU A 387 2.32 21.48 9.61
CA LEU A 387 3.28 22.47 9.09
C LEU A 387 3.26 22.54 7.55
N ALA A 388 2.95 21.43 6.87
CA ALA A 388 2.69 21.38 5.43
C ALA A 388 1.25 21.74 5.03
N GLY A 389 0.44 22.32 5.92
CA GLY A 389 -0.94 22.75 5.64
C GLY A 389 -1.96 21.62 5.52
N VAL A 390 -1.63 20.40 5.94
CA VAL A 390 -2.54 19.24 5.89
C VAL A 390 -3.64 19.37 6.96
N ARG A 391 -4.80 18.78 6.67
CA ARG A 391 -5.98 18.72 7.53
C ARG A 391 -6.38 17.30 7.89
N TRP A 392 -6.30 16.41 6.91
CA TRP A 392 -6.82 15.05 6.99
C TRP A 392 -5.72 14.01 6.72
N PHE A 393 -5.91 12.80 7.25
CA PHE A 393 -5.00 11.68 7.04
C PHE A 393 -5.79 10.40 6.74
N LEU A 394 -5.39 9.69 5.68
CA LEU A 394 -5.91 8.37 5.33
C LEU A 394 -4.81 7.30 5.38
N THR A 395 -5.17 6.17 5.98
CA THR A 395 -4.40 4.91 6.04
C THR A 395 -5.35 3.72 5.81
N GLN A 396 -4.82 2.51 5.66
CA GLN A 396 -5.58 1.26 5.71
C GLN A 396 -4.91 0.20 6.59
N LYS A 397 -3.59 0.04 6.51
CA LYS A 397 -2.82 -1.04 7.15
C LYS A 397 -3.05 -1.24 8.65
N LEU A 398 -3.53 -0.24 9.38
CA LEU A 398 -3.86 -0.34 10.81
C LEU A 398 -4.98 -1.36 11.12
N SER A 399 -5.84 -1.71 10.15
CA SER A 399 -6.79 -2.81 10.33
C SER A 399 -6.14 -4.20 10.29
N TRP A 400 -4.87 -4.32 9.88
CA TRP A 400 -4.11 -5.58 9.80
C TRP A 400 -3.29 -5.84 11.09
N ASN A 401 -3.60 -5.19 12.21
CA ASN A 401 -2.96 -5.47 13.50
C ASN A 401 -3.20 -6.92 13.95
N GLN A 402 -2.14 -7.57 14.42
CA GLN A 402 -2.13 -9.02 14.72
C GLN A 402 -2.96 -9.38 15.96
N THR A 403 -3.02 -8.48 16.95
CA THR A 403 -3.62 -8.74 18.27
C THR A 403 -4.59 -7.64 18.69
N ASN A 404 -4.14 -6.38 18.71
CA ASN A 404 -4.96 -5.25 19.17
C ASN A 404 -5.58 -4.52 17.97
N LYS A 405 -6.85 -4.82 17.67
CA LYS A 405 -7.64 -4.02 16.74
C LYS A 405 -7.75 -2.58 17.26
N LEU A 406 -7.46 -1.61 16.40
CA LEU A 406 -7.62 -0.19 16.72
C LEU A 406 -9.11 0.12 16.99
N PRO A 407 -9.47 0.82 18.09
CA PRO A 407 -10.86 0.90 18.55
C PRO A 407 -11.75 1.84 17.73
N HIS A 408 -11.17 2.68 16.88
CA HIS A 408 -11.84 3.72 16.10
C HIS A 408 -11.42 3.68 14.64
N HIS A 409 -12.34 3.95 13.71
CA HIS A 409 -12.03 4.16 12.29
C HIS A 409 -11.89 5.65 11.96
N THR A 410 -12.60 6.51 12.68
CA THR A 410 -12.59 7.97 12.51
C THR A 410 -12.21 8.66 13.83
N PHE A 411 -11.08 9.37 13.88
CA PHE A 411 -10.52 9.90 15.14
C PHE A 411 -9.62 11.13 14.92
N ARG A 412 -9.23 11.82 16.00
CA ARG A 412 -8.19 12.85 16.02
C ARG A 412 -6.86 12.20 16.38
N TRP A 413 -5.93 12.12 15.44
CA TRP A 413 -4.55 11.70 15.73
C TRP A 413 -3.74 12.88 16.27
N GLU A 414 -3.19 12.72 17.47
CA GLU A 414 -2.39 13.70 18.19
C GLU A 414 -0.91 13.30 18.22
N GLY A 415 -0.03 14.21 17.80
CA GLY A 415 1.42 14.03 17.86
C GLY A 415 2.00 14.32 19.23
N ILE A 416 3.29 14.02 19.43
CA ILE A 416 4.02 14.21 20.70
C ILE A 416 4.06 15.67 21.22
N ASP A 417 3.69 16.64 20.39
CA ASP A 417 3.60 18.06 20.69
C ASP A 417 2.16 18.55 20.99
N GLY A 418 1.17 17.66 20.92
CA GLY A 418 -0.26 17.98 21.01
C GLY A 418 -0.91 18.42 19.69
N THR A 419 -0.19 18.42 18.56
CA THR A 419 -0.76 18.80 17.26
C THR A 419 -1.70 17.70 16.73
N ARG A 420 -2.93 18.08 16.35
CA ARG A 420 -4.00 17.13 15.95
C ARG A 420 -4.35 17.18 14.46
N VAL A 421 -4.41 16.00 13.83
CA VAL A 421 -4.93 15.77 12.45
C VAL A 421 -6.21 14.92 12.55
N PHE A 422 -7.19 15.13 11.66
CA PHE A 422 -8.36 14.25 11.60
C PHE A 422 -8.04 13.05 10.71
N THR A 423 -8.26 11.85 11.21
CA THR A 423 -7.79 10.60 10.60
C THR A 423 -8.96 9.68 10.34
N HIS A 424 -8.97 9.06 9.16
CA HIS A 424 -9.89 7.99 8.81
C HIS A 424 -9.13 6.81 8.20
N PHE A 425 -9.57 5.58 8.47
CA PHE A 425 -9.26 4.43 7.62
C PHE A 425 -10.53 3.67 7.23
N PRO A 426 -10.63 3.18 5.98
CA PRO A 426 -11.83 2.48 5.51
C PRO A 426 -12.16 1.24 6.36
N PRO A 427 -13.41 1.08 6.84
CA PRO A 427 -13.86 -0.10 7.57
C PRO A 427 -14.10 -1.32 6.66
N VAL A 428 -13.90 -1.18 5.35
CA VAL A 428 -13.92 -2.31 4.39
C VAL A 428 -12.61 -3.14 4.46
N ASP A 429 -11.61 -2.69 5.23
CA ASP A 429 -10.30 -3.32 5.44
C ASP A 429 -9.42 -3.50 4.18
N THR A 430 -9.78 -2.83 3.08
CA THR A 430 -9.08 -2.83 1.80
C THR A 430 -9.18 -1.47 1.09
N TYR A 431 -8.14 -1.11 0.34
CA TYR A 431 -8.16 0.01 -0.63
C TYR A 431 -8.35 -0.48 -2.09
N ASN A 432 -8.62 -1.78 -2.27
CA ASN A 432 -8.82 -2.47 -3.54
C ASN A 432 -10.25 -3.03 -3.64
N SER A 433 -11.28 -2.24 -3.29
CA SER A 433 -12.64 -2.78 -3.18
C SER A 433 -13.28 -3.17 -4.52
N GLU A 434 -14.02 -4.28 -4.56
CA GLU A 434 -14.78 -4.76 -5.72
C GLU A 434 -16.28 -4.44 -5.66
N PHE A 435 -16.77 -3.83 -4.57
CA PHE A 435 -18.20 -3.71 -4.25
C PHE A 435 -18.97 -5.05 -4.26
N SER A 436 -18.34 -6.13 -3.79
CA SER A 436 -19.07 -7.38 -3.49
C SER A 436 -19.97 -7.20 -2.27
N GLY A 437 -21.06 -7.97 -2.18
CA GLY A 437 -22.03 -7.85 -1.08
C GLY A 437 -21.38 -7.98 0.30
N SER A 438 -20.45 -8.92 0.45
CA SER A 438 -19.71 -9.17 1.70
C SER A 438 -18.76 -8.03 2.10
N GLU A 439 -18.12 -7.34 1.15
CA GLU A 439 -17.35 -6.12 1.46
C GLU A 439 -18.25 -5.00 2.00
N LEU A 440 -19.40 -4.79 1.36
CA LEU A 440 -20.35 -3.74 1.72
C LEU A 440 -20.98 -4.01 3.10
N ALA A 441 -21.38 -5.27 3.34
CA ALA A 441 -21.89 -5.71 4.64
C ALA A 441 -20.82 -5.63 5.74
N HIS A 442 -19.58 -6.07 5.44
CA HIS A 442 -18.45 -5.94 6.36
C HIS A 442 -18.17 -4.48 6.70
N ALA A 443 -18.09 -3.57 5.72
CA ALA A 443 -17.82 -2.15 5.97
C ALA A 443 -18.81 -1.52 6.97
N VAL A 444 -20.10 -1.82 6.86
CA VAL A 444 -21.14 -1.34 7.79
C VAL A 444 -21.05 -2.03 9.15
N ALA A 445 -20.82 -3.34 9.19
CA ALA A 445 -20.69 -4.09 10.43
C ALA A 445 -19.42 -3.72 11.22
N ASN A 446 -18.32 -3.42 10.52
CA ASN A 446 -16.99 -3.19 11.05
C ASN A 446 -16.77 -1.76 11.55
N TYR A 447 -17.44 -0.76 10.95
CA TYR A 447 -17.34 0.65 11.33
C TYR A 447 -17.59 0.86 12.83
N ALA A 448 -16.68 1.56 13.49
CA ALA A 448 -16.64 1.65 14.95
C ALA A 448 -17.53 2.79 15.48
N GLU A 449 -17.54 3.94 14.79
CA GLU A 449 -18.27 5.15 15.20
C GLU A 449 -19.78 5.10 14.85
N LYS A 450 -20.30 3.92 14.49
CA LYS A 450 -21.70 3.71 14.13
C LYS A 450 -22.65 4.15 15.24
N GLY A 451 -23.62 5.00 14.87
CA GLY A 451 -24.54 5.66 15.80
C GLY A 451 -24.13 7.08 16.19
N ALA A 452 -22.87 7.47 15.96
CA ALA A 452 -22.42 8.86 15.99
C ALA A 452 -22.03 9.37 14.59
N GLY A 453 -21.52 8.49 13.72
CA GLY A 453 -21.34 8.73 12.29
C GLY A 453 -22.11 7.72 11.43
N THR A 454 -22.44 8.14 10.22
CA THR A 454 -23.25 7.43 9.21
C THR A 454 -22.56 7.31 7.85
N ARG A 455 -21.27 7.67 7.76
CA ARG A 455 -20.45 7.58 6.55
C ARG A 455 -19.06 7.00 6.79
N SER A 456 -18.47 6.41 5.75
CA SER A 456 -17.05 6.01 5.69
C SER A 456 -16.55 5.98 4.24
N LEU A 457 -15.26 6.21 4.01
CA LEU A 457 -14.67 6.17 2.67
C LEU A 457 -14.43 4.72 2.22
N VAL A 458 -14.57 4.45 0.90
CA VAL A 458 -14.23 3.17 0.26
C VAL A 458 -13.42 3.42 -1.02
N PRO A 459 -12.11 3.12 -1.05
CA PRO A 459 -11.32 3.13 -2.28
C PRO A 459 -11.63 1.83 -3.07
N PHE A 460 -12.04 1.97 -4.33
CA PHE A 460 -12.43 0.84 -5.18
C PHE A 460 -11.56 0.74 -6.44
N GLY A 461 -11.28 -0.48 -6.89
CA GLY A 461 -10.39 -0.74 -8.03
C GLY A 461 -9.28 -1.75 -7.74
N TRP A 462 -8.42 -1.96 -8.74
CA TRP A 462 -7.28 -2.87 -8.66
C TRP A 462 -5.97 -2.10 -8.41
N GLY A 463 -5.41 -2.26 -7.22
CA GLY A 463 -4.15 -1.66 -6.80
C GLY A 463 -2.98 -2.66 -6.72
N ASP A 464 -2.09 -2.43 -5.75
CA ASP A 464 -0.79 -3.08 -5.53
C ASP A 464 0.12 -2.99 -6.77
N GLY A 465 -0.12 -3.82 -7.79
CA GLY A 465 0.54 -3.73 -9.10
C GLY A 465 -0.17 -2.85 -10.13
N GLY A 466 -1.28 -2.21 -9.77
CA GLY A 466 -2.10 -1.35 -10.63
C GLY A 466 -3.17 -2.09 -11.44
N GLY A 467 -3.75 -1.37 -12.40
CA GLY A 467 -4.92 -1.79 -13.19
C GLY A 467 -6.10 -0.83 -13.05
N GLY A 468 -6.38 -0.40 -11.81
CA GLY A 468 -7.39 0.58 -11.42
C GLY A 468 -8.83 0.06 -11.45
N PRO A 469 -9.83 0.97 -11.35
CA PRO A 469 -11.23 0.64 -11.49
C PRO A 469 -11.56 0.01 -12.85
N THR A 470 -12.69 -0.69 -12.94
CA THR A 470 -13.27 -1.15 -14.22
C THR A 470 -14.68 -0.60 -14.43
N ARG A 471 -15.18 -0.65 -15.66
CA ARG A 471 -16.56 -0.25 -15.99
C ARG A 471 -17.60 -1.06 -15.21
N GLU A 472 -17.32 -2.33 -14.94
CA GLU A 472 -18.17 -3.22 -14.14
C GLU A 472 -18.29 -2.74 -12.69
N MET A 473 -17.24 -2.14 -12.10
CA MET A 473 -17.30 -1.55 -10.75
C MET A 473 -18.16 -0.27 -10.73
N LEU A 474 -18.11 0.56 -11.78
CA LEU A 474 -18.95 1.76 -11.91
C LEU A 474 -20.42 1.40 -12.13
N GLU A 475 -20.68 0.37 -12.96
CA GLU A 475 -22.01 -0.20 -13.13
C GLU A 475 -22.56 -0.85 -11.85
N LYS A 476 -21.71 -1.46 -11.01
CA LYS A 476 -22.11 -1.89 -9.67
C LYS A 476 -22.42 -0.70 -8.76
N ALA A 477 -21.59 0.34 -8.73
CA ALA A 477 -21.85 1.56 -7.95
C ALA A 477 -23.20 2.22 -8.31
N ARG A 478 -23.52 2.31 -9.61
CA ARG A 478 -24.85 2.79 -10.10
C ARG A 478 -26.02 2.00 -9.51
N ARG A 479 -25.89 0.68 -9.37
CA ARG A 479 -26.91 -0.20 -8.79
C ARG A 479 -26.96 -0.12 -7.26
N LEU A 480 -25.84 0.17 -6.62
CA LEU A 480 -25.67 0.21 -5.16
C LEU A 480 -25.89 1.61 -4.55
N HIS A 481 -26.13 2.63 -5.38
CA HIS A 481 -26.34 4.01 -4.94
C HIS A 481 -27.48 4.16 -3.91
N ASP A 482 -28.60 3.45 -4.13
CA ASP A 482 -29.79 3.53 -3.29
C ASP A 482 -30.56 2.20 -3.29
N LEU A 483 -29.90 1.09 -2.97
CA LEU A 483 -30.50 -0.26 -3.02
C LEU A 483 -30.97 -0.75 -1.64
N GLU A 484 -32.25 -1.12 -1.53
CA GLU A 484 -32.84 -1.68 -0.31
C GLU A 484 -32.14 -2.96 0.14
N GLY A 485 -31.63 -2.95 1.37
CA GLY A 485 -30.79 -3.98 1.99
C GLY A 485 -29.28 -3.70 1.94
N SER A 486 -28.83 -2.74 1.12
CA SER A 486 -27.43 -2.32 0.99
C SER A 486 -27.16 -1.01 1.74
N PRO A 487 -25.91 -0.72 2.15
CA PRO A 487 -25.44 0.67 2.28
C PRO A 487 -25.57 1.42 0.94
N ARG A 488 -25.61 2.76 1.03
CA ARG A 488 -25.60 3.67 -0.13
C ARG A 488 -24.17 3.81 -0.65
N VAL A 489 -23.94 3.61 -1.94
CA VAL A 489 -22.62 3.84 -2.58
C VAL A 489 -22.64 5.14 -3.38
N VAL A 490 -21.94 6.16 -2.88
CA VAL A 490 -21.90 7.51 -3.48
C VAL A 490 -20.49 7.79 -3.97
N ILE A 491 -20.30 8.02 -5.27
CA ILE A 491 -18.99 8.41 -5.82
C ILE A 491 -18.76 9.89 -5.53
N GLU A 492 -17.80 10.22 -4.67
CA GLU A 492 -17.46 11.59 -4.28
C GLU A 492 -15.94 11.81 -4.14
N LYS A 493 -15.49 13.06 -3.97
CA LYS A 493 -14.06 13.35 -3.78
C LYS A 493 -13.68 13.08 -2.31
N PRO A 494 -12.47 12.58 -2.03
CA PRO A 494 -12.02 12.36 -0.65
C PRO A 494 -12.10 13.60 0.25
N ALA A 495 -11.84 14.78 -0.30
CA ALA A 495 -11.97 16.04 0.43
C ALA A 495 -13.42 16.37 0.80
N ASP A 496 -14.41 15.96 0.00
CA ASP A 496 -15.83 16.17 0.29
C ASP A 496 -16.33 15.18 1.34
N PHE A 497 -15.91 13.90 1.26
CA PHE A 497 -16.05 12.93 2.35
C PHE A 497 -15.48 13.47 3.66
N PHE A 498 -14.23 13.94 3.66
CA PHE A 498 -13.55 14.38 4.88
C PHE A 498 -14.21 15.63 5.49
N ARG A 499 -14.64 16.60 4.68
CA ARG A 499 -15.42 17.76 5.14
C ARG A 499 -16.72 17.33 5.82
N ALA A 500 -17.44 16.38 5.22
CA ALA A 500 -18.69 15.89 5.77
C ALA A 500 -18.48 15.05 7.05
N ALA A 501 -17.49 14.16 7.08
CA ALA A 501 -17.16 13.35 8.25
C ALA A 501 -16.63 14.18 9.43
N GLU A 502 -15.81 15.20 9.17
CA GLU A 502 -15.31 16.13 10.20
C GLU A 502 -16.42 17.03 10.77
N ALA A 503 -17.42 17.38 9.97
CA ALA A 503 -18.59 18.15 10.41
C ALA A 503 -19.66 17.29 11.12
N GLU A 504 -19.81 16.03 10.72
CA GLU A 504 -20.74 15.06 11.32
C GLU A 504 -20.22 14.52 12.67
N TYR A 505 -18.90 14.42 12.83
CA TYR A 505 -18.26 13.87 14.02
C TYR A 505 -17.22 14.85 14.62
N PRO A 506 -17.67 16.00 15.20
CA PRO A 506 -16.78 17.04 15.72
C PRO A 506 -15.97 16.58 16.95
N ASP A 507 -16.63 15.92 17.90
CA ASP A 507 -16.08 15.42 19.16
C ASP A 507 -15.38 14.04 19.01
N ALA A 508 -14.72 13.84 17.86
CA ALA A 508 -14.02 12.60 17.55
C ALA A 508 -12.91 12.27 18.58
N PRO A 509 -12.76 10.99 18.97
CA PRO A 509 -11.85 10.56 20.04
C PRO A 509 -10.39 10.82 19.67
N VAL A 510 -9.52 10.97 20.68
CA VAL A 510 -8.11 11.29 20.48
C VAL A 510 -7.24 10.04 20.60
N TRP A 511 -6.44 9.76 19.58
CA TRP A 511 -5.32 8.82 19.67
C TRP A 511 -4.01 9.62 19.79
N SER A 512 -3.30 9.50 20.90
CA SER A 512 -2.08 10.26 21.17
C SER A 512 -0.84 9.38 21.04
N GLY A 513 0.15 9.83 20.25
CA GLY A 513 1.40 9.12 20.03
C GLY A 513 1.49 8.38 18.69
N GLU A 514 2.14 7.22 18.68
CA GLU A 514 2.42 6.42 17.47
C GLU A 514 1.16 5.65 17.02
N LEU A 515 0.93 5.59 15.71
CA LEU A 515 -0.01 4.61 15.13
C LEU A 515 0.78 3.33 14.82
N TYR A 516 1.02 2.54 15.87
CA TYR A 516 1.84 1.33 15.85
C TYR A 516 1.17 0.20 15.05
N LEU A 517 1.93 -0.41 14.14
CA LEU A 517 1.53 -1.61 13.41
C LEU A 517 2.24 -2.84 14.01
N GLU A 518 1.46 -3.80 14.53
CA GLU A 518 1.99 -5.05 15.10
C GLU A 518 2.53 -6.02 14.05
N LEU A 519 2.12 -5.85 12.79
CA LEU A 519 2.56 -6.67 11.66
C LEU A 519 3.86 -6.11 11.05
N HIS A 520 4.49 -6.88 10.17
CA HIS A 520 5.63 -6.49 9.33
C HIS A 520 6.96 -6.11 10.02
N ARG A 521 7.01 -5.82 11.33
CA ARG A 521 8.17 -5.46 12.21
C ARG A 521 9.60 -5.92 11.82
N ALA A 522 9.75 -7.04 11.13
CA ALA A 522 11.03 -7.51 10.58
C ALA A 522 11.57 -6.63 9.43
N THR A 523 10.75 -5.80 8.80
CA THR A 523 11.16 -4.85 7.76
C THR A 523 12.19 -3.84 8.27
N TYR A 524 12.11 -3.43 9.54
CA TYR A 524 13.08 -2.51 10.14
C TYR A 524 14.51 -3.09 10.23
N THR A 525 14.69 -4.42 10.14
CA THR A 525 16.00 -5.10 10.21
C THR A 525 16.43 -5.81 8.92
N SER A 526 15.54 -6.00 7.95
CA SER A 526 15.88 -6.51 6.61
C SER A 526 16.77 -5.51 5.84
N GLN A 527 17.49 -5.97 4.82
CA GLN A 527 18.17 -5.09 3.84
C GLN A 527 18.98 -3.93 4.46
N ALA A 528 19.79 -4.23 5.48
CA ALA A 528 20.50 -3.21 6.28
C ALA A 528 21.36 -2.25 5.44
N ARG A 529 21.88 -2.69 4.28
CA ARG A 529 22.60 -1.84 3.33
C ARG A 529 21.71 -0.78 2.69
N THR A 530 20.48 -1.12 2.28
CA THR A 530 19.46 -0.17 1.80
C THR A 530 19.17 0.91 2.86
N LYS A 531 19.00 0.51 4.14
CA LYS A 531 18.81 1.46 5.26
C LYS A 531 20.03 2.37 5.47
N ALA A 532 21.24 1.80 5.45
CA ALA A 532 22.49 2.55 5.60
C ALA A 532 22.71 3.55 4.44
N GLY A 533 22.39 3.14 3.21
CA GLY A 533 22.41 3.99 2.01
C GLY A 533 21.48 5.20 2.15
N ASN A 534 20.22 4.98 2.56
CA ASN A 534 19.28 6.07 2.84
C ASN A 534 19.84 7.05 3.88
N ARG A 535 20.24 6.56 5.07
CA ARG A 535 20.69 7.45 6.15
C ARG A 535 21.97 8.22 5.79
N ARG A 536 22.91 7.61 5.06
CA ARG A 536 24.09 8.34 4.54
C ARG A 536 23.70 9.39 3.50
N SER A 537 22.72 9.10 2.64
CA SER A 537 22.23 10.04 1.63
C SER A 537 21.48 11.22 2.24
N GLU A 538 20.63 10.99 3.25
CA GLU A 538 19.98 12.07 4.03
C GLU A 538 21.00 12.99 4.71
N HIS A 539 22.02 12.42 5.36
CA HIS A 539 23.09 13.20 5.99
C HIS A 539 23.87 14.01 4.95
N LEU A 540 24.20 13.41 3.81
CA LEU A 540 24.92 14.07 2.71
C LEU A 540 24.08 15.14 2.01
N LEU A 541 22.77 14.97 1.88
CA LEU A 541 21.87 16.00 1.34
C LEU A 541 21.86 17.23 2.25
N ARG A 542 21.66 17.03 3.56
CA ARG A 542 21.72 18.11 4.56
C ARG A 542 23.08 18.83 4.56
N GLU A 543 24.18 18.09 4.41
CA GLU A 543 25.53 18.64 4.38
C GLU A 543 25.83 19.40 3.07
N ALA A 544 25.40 18.87 1.92
CA ALA A 544 25.52 19.52 0.63
C ALA A 544 24.71 20.83 0.57
N GLU A 545 23.48 20.83 1.07
CA GLU A 545 22.66 22.05 1.17
C GLU A 545 23.30 23.10 2.10
N LEU A 546 23.76 22.69 3.29
CA LEU A 546 24.43 23.57 4.25
C LEU A 546 25.64 24.27 3.63
N TRP A 547 26.57 23.50 3.07
CA TRP A 547 27.82 24.08 2.55
C TRP A 547 27.61 24.82 1.24
N ALA A 548 26.77 24.32 0.32
CA ALA A 548 26.49 25.03 -0.93
C ALA A 548 25.73 26.35 -0.70
N ALA A 549 24.79 26.39 0.26
CA ALA A 549 24.13 27.64 0.65
C ALA A 549 25.12 28.60 1.32
N THR A 550 25.99 28.09 2.19
CA THR A 550 27.04 28.89 2.85
C THR A 550 28.02 29.47 1.83
N ALA A 551 28.50 28.67 0.87
CA ALA A 551 29.34 29.14 -0.23
C ALA A 551 28.61 30.22 -1.06
N SER A 552 27.37 29.97 -1.48
CA SER A 552 26.59 30.92 -2.27
C SER A 552 26.41 32.27 -1.57
N VAL A 553 26.07 32.27 -0.28
CA VAL A 553 25.88 33.49 0.53
C VAL A 553 27.21 34.19 0.87
N ARG A 554 28.32 33.46 1.03
CA ARG A 554 29.62 34.03 1.43
C ARG A 554 30.48 34.52 0.27
N THR A 555 30.42 33.86 -0.89
CA THR A 555 31.33 34.14 -2.02
C THR A 555 30.60 34.52 -3.33
N GLY A 556 29.27 34.41 -3.36
CA GLY A 556 28.48 34.63 -4.58
C GLY A 556 28.47 33.43 -5.53
N ALA A 557 28.94 32.25 -5.09
CA ALA A 557 28.88 31.03 -5.88
C ALA A 557 27.43 30.62 -6.24
N ALA A 558 27.24 29.93 -7.36
CA ALA A 558 25.93 29.46 -7.78
C ALA A 558 25.45 28.29 -6.88
N TYR A 559 24.28 28.42 -6.27
CA TYR A 559 23.65 27.32 -5.53
C TYR A 559 23.18 26.23 -6.51
N PRO A 560 23.55 24.94 -6.33
CA PRO A 560 23.30 23.86 -7.30
C PRO A 560 21.87 23.30 -7.18
N TYR A 561 20.86 24.17 -7.26
CA TYR A 561 19.45 23.88 -7.01
C TYR A 561 18.92 22.68 -7.79
N GLU A 562 19.10 22.65 -9.11
CA GLU A 562 18.60 21.58 -10.00
C GLU A 562 19.22 20.21 -9.69
N ALA A 563 20.48 20.18 -9.24
CA ALA A 563 21.13 18.94 -8.83
C ALA A 563 20.56 18.44 -7.50
N LEU A 564 20.36 19.35 -6.53
CA LEU A 564 19.83 19.02 -5.21
C LEU A 564 18.35 18.61 -5.25
N ASP A 565 17.50 19.29 -6.04
CA ASP A 565 16.09 18.88 -6.24
C ASP A 565 16.00 17.49 -6.89
N ARG A 566 16.84 17.20 -7.91
CA ARG A 566 16.94 15.88 -8.51
C ARG A 566 17.39 14.81 -7.51
N LEU A 567 18.43 15.10 -6.72
CA LEU A 567 19.00 14.16 -5.74
C LEU A 567 18.02 13.89 -4.59
N TRP A 568 17.29 14.90 -4.11
CA TRP A 568 16.16 14.71 -3.19
C TRP A 568 15.11 13.79 -3.79
N LYS A 569 14.58 14.08 -4.99
CA LYS A 569 13.56 13.24 -5.65
C LYS A 569 14.01 11.78 -5.81
N VAL A 570 15.29 11.55 -6.14
CA VAL A 570 15.87 10.19 -6.21
C VAL A 570 15.91 9.51 -4.84
N VAL A 571 16.32 10.19 -3.77
CA VAL A 571 16.31 9.61 -2.41
C VAL A 571 14.89 9.35 -1.93
N LEU A 572 13.98 10.33 -2.08
CA LEU A 572 12.58 10.24 -1.67
C LEU A 572 11.84 9.08 -2.35
N LEU A 573 12.11 8.81 -3.63
CA LEU A 573 11.61 7.63 -4.35
C LEU A 573 12.07 6.32 -3.69
N HIS A 574 13.34 6.21 -3.32
CA HIS A 574 13.88 5.03 -2.64
C HIS A 574 13.52 4.96 -1.13
N GLN A 575 12.65 5.86 -0.64
CA GLN A 575 11.99 5.80 0.67
C GLN A 575 10.55 5.24 0.60
N PHE A 576 10.09 4.80 -0.58
CA PHE A 576 8.83 4.07 -0.74
C PHE A 576 8.70 2.89 0.26
N HIS A 577 7.48 2.63 0.72
CA HIS A 577 7.22 1.73 1.87
C HIS A 577 7.55 0.24 1.64
N ASP A 578 7.82 -0.22 0.42
CA ASP A 578 8.45 -1.54 0.20
C ASP A 578 9.96 -1.48 -0.03
N ILE A 579 10.47 -0.40 -0.64
CA ILE A 579 11.89 -0.26 -1.02
C ILE A 579 12.75 -0.08 0.24
N LEU A 580 12.46 0.93 1.06
CA LEU A 580 13.26 1.21 2.26
C LEU A 580 13.01 0.17 3.37
N PRO A 581 11.76 -0.20 3.70
CA PRO A 581 11.45 -1.29 4.62
C PRO A 581 11.89 -2.69 4.13
N GLY A 582 12.26 -2.86 2.86
CA GLY A 582 13.06 -4.00 2.42
C GLY A 582 12.26 -5.28 2.18
N SER A 583 11.07 -5.14 1.60
CA SER A 583 10.15 -6.24 1.28
C SER A 583 10.09 -6.58 -0.21
N SER A 584 10.70 -5.76 -1.08
CA SER A 584 10.81 -5.96 -2.54
C SER A 584 11.73 -7.12 -2.95
N ILE A 585 11.71 -7.46 -4.25
CA ILE A 585 12.57 -8.49 -4.86
C ILE A 585 14.06 -8.10 -4.90
N ALA A 586 14.94 -9.07 -5.15
CA ALA A 586 16.39 -8.90 -5.12
C ALA A 586 16.89 -7.80 -6.07
N TRP A 587 16.35 -7.74 -7.29
CA TRP A 587 16.64 -6.69 -8.29
C TRP A 587 16.49 -5.28 -7.68
N VAL A 588 15.35 -5.00 -7.05
CA VAL A 588 15.03 -3.66 -6.49
C VAL A 588 16.09 -3.21 -5.49
N HIS A 589 16.58 -4.11 -4.64
CA HIS A 589 17.58 -3.75 -3.63
C HIS A 589 18.99 -3.59 -4.20
N GLN A 590 19.37 -4.36 -5.24
CA GLN A 590 20.61 -4.13 -5.97
C GLN A 590 20.60 -2.77 -6.67
N GLU A 591 19.49 -2.43 -7.34
CA GLU A 591 19.27 -1.15 -8.02
C GLU A 591 19.27 0.03 -7.03
N THR A 592 18.69 -0.17 -5.83
CA THR A 592 18.70 0.78 -4.72
C THR A 592 20.10 1.00 -4.13
N GLU A 593 20.84 -0.07 -3.82
CA GLU A 593 22.21 0.01 -3.30
C GLU A 593 23.14 0.73 -4.31
N ALA A 594 23.05 0.39 -5.60
CA ALA A 594 23.80 1.06 -6.66
C ALA A 594 23.38 2.54 -6.87
N THR A 595 22.11 2.88 -6.61
CA THR A 595 21.64 4.27 -6.72
C THR A 595 22.10 5.12 -5.54
N TYR A 596 22.03 4.62 -4.31
CA TYR A 596 22.57 5.34 -3.15
C TYR A 596 24.09 5.56 -3.25
N ALA A 597 24.85 4.64 -3.87
CA ALA A 597 26.27 4.87 -4.16
C ALA A 597 26.49 6.08 -5.08
N ARG A 598 25.80 6.14 -6.23
CA ARG A 598 25.87 7.27 -7.18
C ARG A 598 25.41 8.60 -6.56
N VAL A 599 24.35 8.56 -5.73
CA VAL A 599 23.87 9.73 -4.98
C VAL A 599 24.94 10.23 -4.01
N ALA A 600 25.60 9.34 -3.27
CA ALA A 600 26.69 9.72 -2.36
C ALA A 600 27.90 10.30 -3.12
N GLU A 601 28.30 9.72 -4.26
CA GLU A 601 29.37 10.23 -5.12
C GLU A 601 29.08 11.64 -5.65
N GLU A 602 27.83 11.95 -5.99
CA GLU A 602 27.45 13.29 -6.46
C GLU A 602 27.33 14.31 -5.32
N LEU A 603 26.78 13.92 -4.18
CA LEU A 603 26.67 14.80 -3.01
C LEU A 603 28.05 15.13 -2.43
N ASN A 604 28.97 14.16 -2.35
CA ASN A 604 30.37 14.42 -1.97
C ASN A 604 30.98 15.47 -2.89
N ARG A 605 30.85 15.34 -4.22
CA ARG A 605 31.35 16.36 -5.19
C ARG A 605 30.74 17.75 -4.99
N ILE A 606 29.47 17.84 -4.58
CA ILE A 606 28.82 19.12 -4.26
C ILE A 606 29.41 19.71 -2.96
N VAL A 607 29.58 18.88 -1.92
CA VAL A 607 30.23 19.26 -0.65
C VAL A 607 31.67 19.72 -0.90
N ASP A 608 32.51 18.90 -1.55
CA ASP A 608 33.92 19.20 -1.82
C ASP A 608 34.08 20.51 -2.61
N SER A 609 33.21 20.75 -3.60
CA SER A 609 33.21 22.00 -4.38
C SER A 609 32.82 23.21 -3.52
N ALA A 610 31.86 23.06 -2.61
CA ALA A 610 31.44 24.13 -1.71
C ALA A 610 32.48 24.41 -0.62
N LEU A 611 33.11 23.37 -0.05
CA LEU A 611 34.19 23.50 0.94
C LEU A 611 35.44 24.13 0.30
N SER A 612 35.85 23.69 -0.89
CA SER A 612 36.94 24.30 -1.66
C SER A 612 36.69 25.79 -1.94
N THR A 613 35.42 26.17 -2.20
CA THR A 613 35.00 27.57 -2.37
C THR A 613 35.05 28.37 -1.07
N LEU A 614 34.89 27.73 0.09
CA LEU A 614 34.93 28.37 1.42
C LEU A 614 36.34 28.42 2.04
N GLY A 615 37.28 27.61 1.55
CA GLY A 615 38.68 27.61 1.96
C GLY A 615 39.08 26.41 2.84
N GLY A 616 40.31 26.45 3.36
CA GLY A 616 40.88 25.34 4.14
C GLY A 616 40.50 25.35 5.62
N GLY A 617 40.21 24.17 6.16
CA GLY A 617 39.94 23.94 7.58
C GLY A 617 39.21 22.61 7.83
N VAL A 618 38.95 22.30 9.09
CA VAL A 618 38.02 21.23 9.50
C VAL A 618 36.63 21.85 9.61
N PHE A 619 35.68 21.34 8.83
CA PHE A 619 34.30 21.81 8.80
C PHE A 619 33.38 20.89 9.64
N ASN A 620 32.39 21.48 10.31
CA ASN A 620 31.45 20.77 11.18
C ASN A 620 30.00 21.06 10.77
N ALA A 621 29.37 20.10 10.09
CA ALA A 621 27.96 20.19 9.70
C ALA A 621 26.96 19.91 10.84
N ALA A 622 27.40 19.64 12.08
CA ALA A 622 26.52 19.40 13.22
C ALA A 622 26.04 20.72 13.86
N PRO A 623 24.81 20.77 14.42
CA PRO A 623 24.26 21.94 15.11
C PRO A 623 24.82 22.14 16.53
N HIS A 624 25.91 21.45 16.89
CA HIS A 624 26.63 21.55 18.15
C HIS A 624 28.14 21.51 17.88
N PRO A 625 28.98 22.09 18.77
CA PRO A 625 30.42 21.93 18.67
C PRO A 625 30.83 20.45 18.75
N ARG A 626 31.83 20.06 17.96
CA ARG A 626 32.40 18.70 17.97
C ARG A 626 33.89 18.77 18.29
N THR A 627 34.36 17.86 19.14
CA THR A 627 35.76 17.74 19.56
C THR A 627 36.24 16.35 19.18
N GLU A 628 37.03 16.26 18.12
CA GLU A 628 37.40 14.99 17.48
C GLU A 628 38.88 14.97 17.08
N VAL A 629 39.42 13.77 16.88
CA VAL A 629 40.82 13.57 16.46
C VAL A 629 40.89 13.62 14.93
N VAL A 630 41.49 14.70 14.42
CA VAL A 630 41.76 14.91 12.99
C VAL A 630 43.28 14.87 12.80
N ASP A 631 43.77 13.96 11.94
CA ASP A 631 45.20 13.74 11.68
C ASP A 631 46.05 13.60 12.96
N GLY A 632 45.51 12.92 13.97
CA GLY A 632 46.14 12.69 15.28
C GLY A 632 46.04 13.87 16.26
N THR A 633 45.50 15.03 15.83
CA THR A 633 45.32 16.23 16.65
C THR A 633 43.89 16.34 17.15
N LEU A 634 43.68 16.66 18.44
CA LEU A 634 42.34 16.91 18.98
C LEU A 634 41.87 18.32 18.61
N VAL A 635 40.92 18.43 17.68
CA VAL A 635 40.38 19.69 17.17
C VAL A 635 38.94 19.89 17.64
N THR A 636 38.63 21.05 18.22
CA THR A 636 37.26 21.47 18.52
C THR A 636 36.76 22.44 17.46
N VAL A 637 35.72 22.05 16.73
CA VAL A 637 35.09 22.85 15.69
C VAL A 637 33.72 23.34 16.18
N PRO A 638 33.40 24.64 16.07
CA PRO A 638 32.10 25.17 16.49
C PRO A 638 30.94 24.58 15.67
N ALA A 639 29.70 24.72 16.18
CA ALA A 639 28.49 24.31 15.49
C ALA A 639 28.35 25.01 14.12
N LEU A 640 28.02 24.25 13.07
CA LEU A 640 27.80 24.75 11.69
C LEU A 640 28.96 25.63 11.17
N GLY A 641 30.19 25.34 11.59
CA GLY A 641 31.35 26.21 11.40
C GLY A 641 32.61 25.49 10.95
N VAL A 642 33.73 26.22 10.96
CA VAL A 642 35.05 25.77 10.52
C VAL A 642 36.11 26.17 11.55
N ALA A 643 37.15 25.35 11.71
CA ALA A 643 38.34 25.66 12.50
C ALA A 643 39.61 25.19 11.79
N ALA A 644 40.75 25.80 12.09
CA ALA A 644 42.06 25.25 11.69
C ALA A 644 42.38 23.98 12.50
N VAL A 645 43.24 23.11 11.96
CA VAL A 645 43.81 21.99 12.72
C VAL A 645 44.82 22.55 13.74
N ALA A 646 44.30 22.90 14.92
CA ALA A 646 45.06 23.39 16.05
C ALA A 646 44.74 22.52 17.28
N ALA A 647 45.76 22.22 18.09
CA ALA A 647 45.61 21.38 19.27
C ALA A 647 44.71 22.07 20.32
N THR A 648 43.57 21.45 20.63
CA THR A 648 42.72 21.87 21.75
C THR A 648 43.22 21.26 23.06
N ALA A 649 43.01 21.93 24.19
CA ALA A 649 43.23 21.34 25.50
C ALA A 649 42.41 20.05 25.65
N SER A 650 43.08 18.93 25.91
CA SER A 650 42.50 17.60 25.89
C SER A 650 41.96 17.19 27.28
N PRO A 651 40.87 16.40 27.37
CA PRO A 651 40.66 15.51 28.50
C PRO A 651 41.81 14.49 28.58
N ALA A 652 41.87 13.69 29.65
CA ALA A 652 42.91 12.67 29.78
C ALA A 652 42.92 11.71 28.56
N ALA A 653 44.10 11.42 28.04
CA ALA A 653 44.26 10.50 26.92
C ALA A 653 43.75 9.09 27.31
N VAL A 654 43.22 8.35 26.34
CA VAL A 654 42.78 6.96 26.59
C VAL A 654 43.99 6.11 26.97
N THR A 655 44.02 5.69 28.23
CA THR A 655 44.96 4.69 28.74
C THR A 655 44.40 3.29 28.51
N VAL A 656 45.31 2.33 28.31
CA VAL A 656 44.98 0.92 28.07
C VAL A 656 45.85 0.07 28.99
N ASP A 657 45.23 -0.69 29.88
CA ASP A 657 45.90 -1.61 30.80
C ASP A 657 45.24 -2.99 30.72
N GLY A 658 45.93 -3.96 30.11
CA GLY A 658 45.37 -5.27 29.80
C GLY A 658 44.13 -5.19 28.91
N LEU A 659 42.96 -5.43 29.51
CA LEU A 659 41.63 -5.33 28.86
C LEU A 659 40.77 -4.18 29.45
N VAL A 660 41.42 -3.22 30.11
CA VAL A 660 40.80 -2.00 30.64
C VAL A 660 41.11 -0.82 29.71
N LEU A 661 40.09 -0.04 29.37
CA LEU A 661 40.17 1.23 28.66
C LEU A 661 39.70 2.34 29.61
N ASP A 662 40.54 3.34 29.89
CA ASP A 662 40.20 4.40 30.85
C ASP A 662 40.68 5.78 30.34
N ASN A 663 39.77 6.76 30.30
CA ASN A 663 40.05 8.13 29.86
C ASN A 663 39.70 9.18 30.92
N GLY A 664 39.53 8.78 32.19
CA GLY A 664 39.15 9.67 33.29
C GLY A 664 37.67 10.13 33.26
N LEU A 665 36.91 9.85 32.20
CA LEU A 665 35.47 10.12 32.10
C LEU A 665 34.66 8.82 32.18
N VAL A 666 35.14 7.78 31.49
CA VAL A 666 34.58 6.43 31.47
C VAL A 666 35.72 5.42 31.55
N ARG A 667 35.50 4.38 32.36
CA ARG A 667 36.35 3.18 32.44
C ARG A 667 35.56 1.98 31.93
N VAL A 668 36.10 1.27 30.94
CA VAL A 668 35.49 0.08 30.35
C VAL A 668 36.39 -1.12 30.60
N GLU A 669 35.84 -2.19 31.14
CA GLU A 669 36.55 -3.45 31.36
C GLU A 669 35.94 -4.54 30.46
N VAL A 670 36.80 -5.26 29.73
CA VAL A 670 36.43 -6.30 28.76
C VAL A 670 36.98 -7.64 29.25
N ASP A 671 36.27 -8.75 29.00
CA ASP A 671 36.78 -10.08 29.30
C ASP A 671 37.46 -10.77 28.11
N GLU A 672 38.06 -11.94 28.36
CA GLU A 672 38.71 -12.79 27.35
C GLU A 672 37.78 -13.25 26.20
N ASN A 673 36.45 -13.10 26.36
CA ASN A 673 35.45 -13.42 25.35
C ASN A 673 35.01 -12.20 24.53
N GLY A 674 35.59 -11.01 24.79
CA GLY A 674 35.22 -9.75 24.13
C GLY A 674 33.92 -9.12 24.64
N LEU A 675 33.43 -9.54 25.80
CA LEU A 675 32.22 -9.00 26.42
C LEU A 675 32.58 -7.89 27.41
N LEU A 676 31.82 -6.79 27.41
CA LEU A 676 32.00 -5.75 28.42
C LEU A 676 31.48 -6.26 29.78
N THR A 677 32.33 -6.24 30.80
CA THR A 677 32.05 -6.66 32.18
C THR A 677 31.87 -5.50 33.15
N SER A 678 32.44 -4.32 32.84
CA SER A 678 32.15 -3.05 33.50
C SER A 678 32.15 -1.92 32.47
N VAL A 679 31.23 -0.97 32.61
CA VAL A 679 31.21 0.31 31.91
C VAL A 679 30.95 1.38 32.96
N ARG A 680 32.00 1.80 33.66
CA ARG A 680 31.90 2.74 34.77
C ARG A 680 31.97 4.18 34.29
N ASP A 681 30.87 4.90 34.49
CA ASP A 681 30.77 6.36 34.37
C ASP A 681 31.50 6.98 35.58
N LEU A 682 32.72 7.48 35.36
CA LEU A 682 33.57 8.04 36.42
C LEU A 682 33.08 9.42 36.86
N THR A 683 32.35 10.14 36.00
CA THR A 683 31.81 11.47 36.28
C THR A 683 30.62 11.39 37.25
N ALA A 684 29.73 10.41 37.07
CA ALA A 684 28.65 10.10 38.02
C ALA A 684 29.03 9.02 39.06
N GLY A 685 30.27 8.53 39.04
CA GLY A 685 30.83 7.55 39.98
C GLY A 685 30.28 6.12 39.90
N ARG A 686 29.41 5.82 38.92
CA ARG A 686 28.49 4.67 38.88
C ARG A 686 28.86 3.64 37.81
N GLU A 687 28.45 2.41 38.03
CA GLU A 687 28.38 1.38 36.98
C GLU A 687 27.18 1.64 36.05
N VAL A 688 27.31 1.37 34.75
CA VAL A 688 26.22 1.48 33.76
C VAL A 688 25.60 0.12 33.45
N LEU A 689 26.34 -0.99 33.62
CA LEU A 689 25.82 -2.34 33.48
C LEU A 689 24.99 -2.76 34.70
N ALA A 690 23.95 -3.56 34.49
CA ALA A 690 23.21 -4.17 35.61
C ALA A 690 24.10 -5.21 36.34
N PRO A 691 24.04 -5.32 37.68
CA PRO A 691 24.92 -6.22 38.45
C PRO A 691 24.93 -7.66 37.91
N GLY A 692 26.13 -8.20 37.67
CA GLY A 692 26.33 -9.54 37.13
C GLY A 692 25.99 -9.72 35.63
N SER A 693 25.54 -8.66 34.95
CA SER A 693 25.29 -8.68 33.51
C SER A 693 26.54 -8.38 32.69
N ARG A 694 26.53 -8.75 31.41
CA ARG A 694 27.57 -8.41 30.43
C ARG A 694 26.93 -7.80 29.19
N ALA A 695 27.57 -6.80 28.59
CA ALA A 695 27.11 -6.21 27.32
C ALA A 695 27.80 -6.87 26.11
N THR A 696 27.54 -6.33 24.91
CA THR A 696 28.09 -6.77 23.60
C THR A 696 27.92 -8.26 23.24
N CYS A 697 27.00 -8.97 23.89
CA CYS A 697 26.72 -10.37 23.61
C CYS A 697 26.02 -10.57 22.24
N CYS A 698 26.77 -11.08 21.26
CA CYS A 698 26.24 -11.52 19.98
C CYS A 698 25.43 -12.81 20.14
N SER A 699 24.16 -12.82 19.71
CA SER A 699 23.27 -13.98 19.78
C SER A 699 22.68 -14.34 18.41
N CYS A 700 22.63 -15.64 18.11
CA CYS A 700 22.09 -16.17 16.85
C CYS A 700 20.68 -16.74 17.07
N THR A 701 19.67 -15.88 17.01
CA THR A 701 18.26 -16.29 17.19
C THR A 701 17.70 -16.96 15.92
N PRO A 702 17.29 -18.25 15.94
CA PRO A 702 16.76 -18.93 14.76
C PRO A 702 15.36 -18.40 14.41
N THR A 703 15.20 -17.91 13.17
CA THR A 703 13.96 -17.25 12.70
C THR A 703 13.03 -18.19 11.93
N CYS A 704 12.45 -19.17 12.62
CA CYS A 704 11.32 -19.93 12.07
C CYS A 704 10.07 -19.03 11.96
N ARG A 705 9.54 -18.83 10.75
CA ARG A 705 8.38 -17.97 10.47
C ARG A 705 7.22 -18.78 9.86
N THR A 706 5.99 -18.39 10.18
CA THR A 706 4.76 -19.09 9.80
C THR A 706 4.19 -18.67 8.44
N SER A 707 4.36 -17.41 8.03
CA SER A 707 4.08 -16.95 6.66
C SER A 707 4.89 -15.69 6.33
N GLY A 708 5.44 -15.62 5.11
CA GLY A 708 6.30 -14.54 4.64
C GLY A 708 7.72 -14.54 5.25
N THR A 709 8.74 -14.59 4.40
CA THR A 709 10.14 -14.69 4.87
C THR A 709 10.75 -13.34 5.28
N ARG A 710 10.22 -12.21 4.77
CA ARG A 710 10.75 -10.85 5.02
C ARG A 710 9.71 -9.96 5.70
N GLY A 711 8.63 -9.61 5.02
CA GLY A 711 7.39 -9.14 5.66
C GLY A 711 6.55 -10.33 6.17
N THR A 712 5.87 -10.18 7.31
CA THR A 712 4.97 -11.21 7.87
C THR A 712 3.59 -11.12 7.24
N SER A 713 3.47 -11.54 5.97
CA SER A 713 2.18 -11.57 5.27
C SER A 713 1.30 -12.68 5.85
N THR A 714 0.49 -12.36 6.85
CA THR A 714 -0.69 -13.14 7.23
C THR A 714 -1.82 -12.78 6.27
N ARG A 715 -1.88 -13.50 5.13
CA ARG A 715 -2.99 -13.34 4.17
C ARG A 715 -4.30 -13.83 4.78
N THR A 716 -5.03 -12.94 5.44
CA THR A 716 -6.49 -13.06 5.59
C THR A 716 -7.08 -13.09 4.18
N THR A 717 -7.73 -14.19 3.82
CA THR A 717 -8.32 -14.36 2.48
C THR A 717 -9.65 -13.64 2.39
N ALA A 718 -9.61 -12.35 2.06
CA ALA A 718 -10.77 -11.66 1.53
C ALA A 718 -11.16 -12.23 0.15
N GLY A 719 -12.42 -12.61 -0.01
CA GLY A 719 -13.17 -12.47 -1.28
C GLY A 719 -12.94 -13.43 -2.45
N SER A 720 -11.80 -14.13 -2.60
CA SER A 720 -11.55 -14.93 -3.83
C SER A 720 -12.30 -16.28 -3.88
N GLY A 721 -13.64 -16.23 -3.93
CA GLY A 721 -14.57 -17.35 -3.81
C GLY A 721 -14.68 -18.27 -5.03
N TRP A 722 -13.63 -19.04 -5.33
CA TRP A 722 -13.63 -20.05 -6.41
C TRP A 722 -13.47 -21.48 -5.89
N THR A 723 -14.60 -22.09 -5.50
CA THR A 723 -14.66 -23.52 -5.16
C THR A 723 -14.74 -24.39 -6.42
N SER A 724 -13.59 -24.74 -7.00
CA SER A 724 -13.53 -25.78 -8.05
C SER A 724 -13.62 -27.18 -7.44
N PRO A 725 -14.69 -27.96 -7.70
CA PRO A 725 -14.84 -29.29 -7.11
C PRO A 725 -13.89 -30.30 -7.76
N ARG A 726 -13.09 -30.99 -6.95
CA ARG A 726 -12.46 -32.25 -7.40
C ARG A 726 -13.54 -33.34 -7.53
N PRO A 727 -13.51 -34.19 -8.55
CA PRO A 727 -14.55 -35.20 -8.77
C PRO A 727 -14.53 -36.27 -7.66
N ALA A 728 -15.61 -36.35 -6.90
CA ALA A 728 -15.84 -37.45 -5.96
C ALA A 728 -16.19 -38.74 -6.74
N ARG A 729 -15.72 -39.89 -6.23
CA ARG A 729 -16.08 -41.20 -6.79
C ARG A 729 -17.47 -41.63 -6.33
N SER A 730 -18.19 -42.28 -7.22
CA SER A 730 -19.50 -42.91 -6.99
C SER A 730 -19.43 -44.07 -5.97
N PRO A 731 -20.56 -44.53 -5.39
CA PRO A 731 -20.65 -44.75 -3.95
C PRO A 731 -20.83 -46.20 -3.49
N LEU A 732 -20.79 -46.42 -2.17
CA LEU A 732 -21.21 -47.68 -1.53
C LEU A 732 -21.97 -47.47 -0.19
N SER A 733 -23.07 -48.21 -0.08
CA SER A 733 -23.62 -48.87 1.13
C SER A 733 -23.96 -48.08 2.42
N THR A 734 -25.25 -47.71 2.52
CA THR A 734 -26.24 -48.15 3.57
C THR A 734 -26.13 -47.85 5.08
N VAL A 735 -27.33 -47.58 5.65
CA VAL A 735 -27.95 -48.13 6.90
C VAL A 735 -28.16 -47.21 8.14
N ASP A 736 -29.46 -46.98 8.42
CA ASP A 736 -30.25 -46.87 9.66
C ASP A 736 -30.05 -45.84 10.81
N ARG A 737 -31.18 -45.16 11.09
CA ARG A 737 -31.77 -44.80 12.42
C ARG A 737 -31.00 -43.77 13.30
N TRP A 738 -31.66 -42.96 14.14
CA TRP A 738 -32.87 -43.20 14.97
C TRP A 738 -33.84 -42.00 15.02
N SER A 739 -35.06 -42.27 15.51
CA SER A 739 -36.15 -41.30 15.74
C SER A 739 -36.36 -41.04 17.24
N ALA A 740 -36.79 -39.83 17.64
CA ALA A 740 -37.92 -39.60 18.57
C ALA A 740 -38.10 -38.08 18.91
N PRO A 741 -39.32 -37.59 19.21
CA PRO A 741 -39.58 -36.16 19.43
C PRO A 741 -40.17 -35.79 20.81
N SER A 742 -40.10 -34.49 21.16
CA SER A 742 -41.04 -33.77 22.04
C SER A 742 -40.89 -32.25 21.79
N GLY A 743 -41.87 -31.37 22.05
CA GLY A 743 -43.24 -31.58 22.52
C GLY A 743 -44.07 -30.28 22.43
N SER A 744 -45.39 -30.40 22.57
CA SER A 744 -46.39 -29.31 22.63
C SER A 744 -46.03 -28.17 23.62
N SER A 745 -46.44 -26.91 23.46
CA SER A 745 -47.85 -26.45 23.38
C SER A 745 -47.92 -24.91 23.31
N GLY A 746 -49.12 -24.33 23.12
CA GLY A 746 -49.38 -22.89 23.34
C GLY A 746 -50.25 -22.24 22.25
N SER A 747 -51.54 -22.01 22.51
CA SER A 747 -52.49 -21.55 21.50
C SER A 747 -53.40 -20.39 21.95
N SER A 748 -53.57 -19.39 21.07
CA SER A 748 -54.69 -18.42 21.03
C SER A 748 -54.78 -17.39 22.20
N ALA A 749 -55.60 -16.32 22.16
CA ALA A 749 -56.64 -15.90 21.19
C ALA A 749 -56.92 -14.36 21.13
N ARG A 750 -57.20 -13.86 19.92
CA ARG A 750 -58.31 -12.94 19.52
C ARG A 750 -58.76 -11.73 20.41
N ARG A 751 -58.62 -10.50 19.86
CA ARG A 751 -59.66 -9.49 19.50
C ARG A 751 -59.03 -8.08 19.48
N ALA A 752 -59.25 -7.12 18.57
CA ALA A 752 -60.22 -6.84 17.47
C ALA A 752 -61.34 -5.81 17.76
N SER A 753 -61.06 -4.53 17.51
CA SER A 753 -61.97 -3.41 17.15
C SER A 753 -61.12 -2.17 16.80
N ARG A 754 -61.46 -1.15 16.01
CA ARG A 754 -62.43 -0.82 14.95
C ARG A 754 -61.99 0.58 14.42
N ARG A 755 -62.20 0.87 13.13
CA ARG A 755 -62.11 2.22 12.47
C ARG A 755 -63.31 3.13 12.89
N PRO A 756 -63.50 4.42 12.47
CA PRO A 756 -62.94 5.12 11.28
C PRO A 756 -62.66 6.66 11.37
N SER A 757 -62.34 7.25 10.18
CA SER A 757 -62.37 8.69 9.80
C SER A 757 -61.29 9.62 10.41
N GLY A 758 -60.86 10.71 9.74
CA GLY A 758 -61.21 11.20 8.39
C GLY A 758 -60.42 12.47 7.97
N TYR A 759 -60.81 13.07 6.84
CA TYR A 759 -60.34 14.33 6.24
C TYR A 759 -59.02 14.41 5.45
N ALA A 760 -59.20 14.81 4.18
CA ALA A 760 -58.37 15.64 3.29
C ALA A 760 -59.39 16.41 2.39
N PRO A 761 -59.05 17.22 1.36
CA PRO A 761 -57.75 17.76 0.93
C PRO A 761 -57.75 19.29 0.62
N ALA A 762 -56.56 19.87 0.36
CA ALA A 762 -56.35 21.00 -0.57
C ALA A 762 -54.84 21.01 -0.96
N ALA A 763 -54.35 21.18 -2.19
CA ALA A 763 -54.84 21.72 -3.48
C ALA A 763 -54.54 23.21 -3.73
N ALA A 764 -53.37 23.50 -4.31
CA ALA A 764 -53.05 24.70 -5.07
C ALA A 764 -51.90 24.41 -6.06
N ALA A 765 -51.87 25.06 -7.22
CA ALA A 765 -50.83 24.88 -8.24
C ALA A 765 -50.68 26.13 -9.12
N SER A 766 -49.48 26.39 -9.65
CA SER A 766 -49.32 27.05 -10.95
C SER A 766 -47.89 26.97 -11.51
N THR A 767 -47.82 26.63 -12.79
CA THR A 767 -46.65 26.62 -13.69
C THR A 767 -46.11 28.02 -14.03
N SER A 768 -44.84 28.09 -14.48
CA SER A 768 -44.53 28.71 -15.79
C SER A 768 -43.22 28.20 -16.41
N ARG A 769 -43.05 28.43 -17.72
CA ARG A 769 -41.85 28.15 -18.55
C ARG A 769 -41.49 29.40 -19.36
N ARG A 770 -40.20 29.61 -19.67
CA ARG A 770 -39.58 30.10 -20.94
C ARG A 770 -38.10 30.43 -20.64
N THR A 771 -37.04 30.05 -21.37
CA THR A 771 -36.69 29.86 -22.81
C THR A 771 -36.35 31.13 -23.60
N SER A 772 -35.04 31.42 -23.75
CA SER A 772 -34.39 32.10 -24.90
C SER A 772 -32.86 32.10 -24.69
N THR A 773 -32.04 31.35 -25.42
CA THR A 773 -31.46 31.63 -26.76
C THR A 773 -30.65 32.94 -26.85
N GLY A 774 -29.32 32.84 -27.01
CA GLY A 774 -28.42 33.95 -27.33
C GLY A 774 -27.06 33.45 -27.85
N THR A 775 -26.67 33.82 -29.09
CA THR A 775 -25.55 33.19 -29.81
C THR A 775 -24.36 34.13 -30.08
N ARG A 776 -23.24 33.53 -30.51
CA ARG A 776 -22.14 34.05 -31.37
C ARG A 776 -20.94 34.83 -30.76
N SER A 777 -19.82 34.10 -30.67
CA SER A 777 -18.70 34.13 -31.65
C SER A 777 -17.32 34.75 -31.30
N ARG A 778 -16.27 34.02 -31.73
CA ARG A 778 -14.97 34.44 -32.34
C ARG A 778 -14.39 35.81 -31.91
N ARG A 779 -13.12 35.94 -31.47
CA ARG A 779 -11.90 35.59 -32.24
C ARG A 779 -10.60 35.80 -31.42
N SER A 780 -9.50 35.18 -31.87
CA SER A 780 -8.07 35.42 -31.57
C SER A 780 -7.65 36.89 -31.29
N SER A 781 -6.58 37.19 -30.53
CA SER A 781 -5.18 36.90 -30.94
C SER A 781 -4.08 37.31 -29.92
N ARG A 782 -2.80 37.09 -30.32
CA ARG A 782 -1.51 37.44 -29.66
C ARG A 782 -1.43 38.94 -29.27
N ARG A 783 -0.54 39.44 -28.38
CA ARG A 783 0.95 39.33 -28.40
C ARG A 783 1.62 39.87 -27.10
N ARG A 784 2.96 39.83 -27.03
CA ARG A 784 3.84 40.24 -25.89
C ARG A 784 4.07 41.77 -25.78
N SER A 785 4.38 42.27 -24.58
CA SER A 785 5.61 43.04 -24.25
C SER A 785 5.81 43.24 -22.73
N ARG A 786 6.97 43.77 -22.31
CA ARG A 786 7.34 44.20 -20.94
C ARG A 786 7.70 45.69 -20.94
N SER A 787 7.45 46.43 -19.85
CA SER A 787 8.42 47.40 -19.28
C SER A 787 7.97 47.96 -17.91
N THR A 788 8.96 48.43 -17.13
CA THR A 788 8.85 49.14 -15.84
C THR A 788 8.92 50.68 -16.07
N CYS A 789 8.98 51.64 -15.13
CA CYS A 789 9.39 51.63 -13.71
C CYS A 789 9.01 52.94 -12.92
N THR A 790 8.40 52.81 -11.72
CA THR A 790 8.73 53.58 -10.48
C THR A 790 8.48 55.15 -10.41
N PRO A 791 8.97 55.94 -9.41
CA PRO A 791 8.17 56.29 -8.21
C PRO A 791 8.28 57.77 -7.70
N THR A 792 7.66 58.10 -6.55
CA THR A 792 7.94 59.31 -5.73
C THR A 792 7.86 59.02 -4.21
N ALA A 793 8.50 59.85 -3.35
CA ALA A 793 8.58 59.61 -1.89
C ALA A 793 9.00 60.85 -1.05
N ARG A 794 8.78 60.77 0.29
CA ARG A 794 9.53 61.45 1.40
C ARG A 794 9.34 63.00 1.56
N PRO A 795 9.84 63.67 2.65
CA PRO A 795 10.23 63.22 4.01
C PRO A 795 9.63 64.14 5.16
N PRO A 796 10.32 64.60 6.25
CA PRO A 796 10.28 63.96 7.58
C PRO A 796 10.11 64.92 8.80
N ARG A 797 10.19 64.39 10.04
CA ARG A 797 10.92 65.01 11.19
C ARG A 797 11.22 64.00 12.31
N SER A 798 12.03 64.41 13.29
CA SER A 798 12.66 63.54 14.30
C SER A 798 12.88 64.24 15.66
N SER A 799 12.95 63.47 16.75
CA SER A 799 13.53 63.86 18.03
C SER A 799 13.80 62.63 18.93
N SER A 800 14.76 62.75 19.85
CA SER A 800 15.19 61.72 20.81
C SER A 800 14.96 62.19 22.26
N VAL A 801 15.11 61.28 23.24
CA VAL A 801 15.83 61.45 24.53
C VAL A 801 15.58 60.25 25.48
N THR A 802 16.53 60.01 26.39
CA THR A 802 16.57 58.96 27.41
C THR A 802 15.96 59.37 28.76
N SER A 803 15.51 58.41 29.57
CA SER A 803 15.64 58.49 31.04
C SER A 803 15.65 57.11 31.69
N THR A 804 16.23 57.02 32.89
CA THR A 804 16.36 55.80 33.71
C THR A 804 15.53 55.93 34.99
N GLY A 805 15.13 54.80 35.59
CA GLY A 805 14.46 54.81 36.90
C GLY A 805 14.23 53.42 37.48
N ARG A 806 15.01 53.05 38.50
CA ARG A 806 14.66 51.94 39.43
C ARG A 806 13.82 52.52 40.57
N HIS A 807 12.96 51.69 41.18
CA HIS A 807 13.00 51.53 42.63
C HIS A 807 12.44 50.17 43.06
N THR A 808 12.80 49.75 44.27
CA THR A 808 12.61 48.41 44.85
C THR A 808 11.75 48.45 46.10
N THR A 809 10.91 47.44 46.33
CA THR A 809 10.49 47.05 47.69
C THR A 809 10.12 45.57 47.75
N THR A 810 10.63 44.88 48.78
CA THR A 810 10.21 43.54 49.24
C THR A 810 9.56 43.73 50.61
N PRO A 811 8.56 42.91 51.00
CA PRO A 811 8.84 41.74 51.87
C PRO A 811 8.15 40.46 51.33
N ALA A 812 8.66 39.23 51.44
CA ALA A 812 9.40 38.50 52.48
C ALA A 812 8.51 37.61 53.37
N GLY A 813 8.54 36.30 53.09
CA GLY A 813 8.39 35.20 54.07
C GLY A 813 6.98 34.75 54.48
N ILE A 814 6.69 33.45 54.33
CA ILE A 814 6.69 32.48 55.44
C ILE A 814 6.65 31.03 54.86
N ARG A 815 6.97 30.03 55.70
CA ARG A 815 7.22 28.62 55.33
C ARG A 815 5.99 27.69 55.57
N PRO A 816 6.00 26.43 55.11
CA PRO A 816 4.78 25.61 54.96
C PRO A 816 4.31 24.92 56.24
N ALA A 817 3.08 24.41 56.20
CA ALA A 817 2.53 23.48 57.18
C ALA A 817 1.91 22.26 56.49
N SER A 818 2.10 21.08 57.07
CA SER A 818 1.47 19.81 56.70
C SER A 818 0.50 19.35 57.79
N ARG A 819 -0.52 18.54 57.46
CA ARG A 819 -1.05 17.51 58.36
C ARG A 819 -2.08 16.56 57.72
N CYS A 820 -1.91 15.29 58.07
CA CYS A 820 -2.94 14.24 58.10
C CYS A 820 -3.71 14.34 59.46
N THR A 821 -4.79 13.63 59.81
CA THR A 821 -5.57 12.56 59.14
C THR A 821 -7.08 12.63 59.57
N PRO A 822 -7.73 11.65 60.24
CA PRO A 822 -8.69 10.73 59.60
C PRO A 822 -10.12 10.72 60.22
N ILE A 823 -11.07 10.03 59.56
CA ILE A 823 -12.27 9.29 60.08
C ILE A 823 -12.91 8.57 58.86
N GLY A 824 -13.51 7.36 58.93
CA GLY A 824 -13.58 6.36 60.00
C GLY A 824 -14.81 5.43 59.87
N GLY A 825 -14.63 4.10 59.79
CA GLY A 825 -15.69 3.07 59.73
C GLY A 825 -15.58 2.14 58.50
N CYS A 826 -15.07 0.91 58.61
CA CYS A 826 -15.78 -0.35 58.96
C CYS A 826 -16.60 -0.94 57.78
N THR A 827 -16.51 -2.24 57.40
CA THR A 827 -15.84 -3.40 58.04
C THR A 827 -15.50 -4.49 57.01
N CYS A 828 -14.52 -5.36 57.30
CA CYS A 828 -14.25 -6.57 56.50
C CYS A 828 -15.29 -7.69 56.74
N PRO A 829 -15.34 -8.70 55.86
CA PRO A 829 -14.88 -10.03 56.30
C PRO A 829 -13.80 -10.65 55.39
N SER A 830 -13.08 -11.65 55.89
CA SER A 830 -12.01 -12.38 55.20
C SER A 830 -12.43 -13.82 54.80
N PRO A 831 -11.68 -14.52 53.92
CA PRO A 831 -12.24 -15.61 53.09
C PRO A 831 -12.04 -17.05 53.60
N ALA A 832 -13.03 -17.91 53.30
CA ALA A 832 -13.04 -19.38 53.39
C ALA A 832 -14.32 -19.93 52.70
N THR A 833 -14.47 -21.14 52.15
CA THR A 833 -13.56 -22.28 51.82
C THR A 833 -14.32 -23.30 50.95
N GLY A 834 -13.62 -24.10 50.12
CA GLY A 834 -14.10 -25.44 49.70
C GLY A 834 -13.61 -25.90 48.32
N TRP A 835 -13.21 -27.16 48.08
CA TRP A 835 -13.05 -28.32 48.99
C TRP A 835 -11.87 -29.22 48.54
N ARG A 836 -11.51 -30.24 49.34
CA ARG A 836 -10.40 -31.21 49.09
C ARG A 836 -10.92 -32.48 48.38
N CYS A 837 -10.15 -33.45 47.86
CA CYS A 837 -9.07 -34.31 48.44
C CYS A 837 -8.37 -35.09 47.28
N SER A 838 -7.29 -35.87 47.42
CA SER A 838 -6.24 -36.15 48.44
C SER A 838 -5.04 -36.79 47.68
N THR A 839 -3.82 -37.09 48.16
CA THR A 839 -3.26 -37.64 49.44
C THR A 839 -1.69 -37.54 49.27
N THR A 840 -0.72 -37.76 50.18
CA THR A 840 -0.64 -38.30 51.57
C THR A 840 0.42 -37.54 52.43
N ARG A 841 1.61 -38.15 52.68
CA ARG A 841 2.75 -37.77 53.56
C ARG A 841 4.02 -38.53 53.06
N ARG A 842 5.28 -38.40 53.54
CA ARG A 842 5.83 -37.97 54.85
C ARG A 842 7.32 -37.55 54.75
N THR A 843 7.73 -36.63 55.63
CA THR A 843 9.07 -36.14 56.08
C THR A 843 10.36 -36.96 55.83
N ALA A 844 11.51 -36.29 55.56
CA ALA A 844 12.72 -36.27 56.45
C ALA A 844 13.91 -35.37 55.97
N THR A 845 14.72 -34.95 56.96
CA THR A 845 16.02 -34.22 57.04
C THR A 845 17.24 -34.98 56.42
N THR A 846 18.48 -34.49 56.21
CA THR A 846 19.24 -33.21 56.45
C THR A 846 20.57 -33.19 55.63
N SER A 847 21.27 -32.04 55.55
CA SER A 847 22.68 -31.87 55.05
C SER A 847 23.74 -32.19 56.15
N PRO A 848 25.09 -31.97 56.00
CA PRO A 848 25.93 -31.50 54.87
C PRO A 848 27.27 -32.27 54.66
N ALA A 849 28.15 -31.81 53.75
CA ALA A 849 29.64 -31.68 53.88
C ALA A 849 30.47 -31.87 52.56
N ARG A 850 31.72 -31.36 52.60
CA ARG A 850 32.84 -31.40 51.60
C ARG A 850 33.99 -32.28 52.17
N PRO A 851 35.15 -32.48 51.49
CA PRO A 851 35.49 -32.55 50.04
C PRO A 851 36.28 -33.86 49.71
N GLY A 852 36.80 -34.03 48.47
CA GLY A 852 37.73 -35.15 48.16
C GLY A 852 38.33 -35.11 46.75
N THR A 853 39.66 -35.12 46.66
CA THR A 853 40.48 -34.90 45.44
C THR A 853 40.86 -36.16 44.64
N ALA A 854 41.20 -35.95 43.36
CA ALA A 854 42.31 -36.58 42.60
C ALA A 854 42.10 -37.90 41.80
N THR A 855 42.19 -37.73 40.47
CA THR A 855 43.00 -38.49 39.47
C THR A 855 43.03 -40.04 39.44
N GLY A 856 42.67 -40.62 38.28
CA GLY A 856 43.02 -41.99 37.91
C GLY A 856 42.64 -42.35 36.46
N ALA A 857 43.63 -42.60 35.60
CA ALA A 857 43.51 -43.13 34.23
C ALA A 857 44.38 -44.42 34.12
N PRO A 858 44.39 -45.24 33.03
CA PRO A 858 43.84 -45.00 31.69
C PRO A 858 43.17 -46.22 30.97
N ARG A 859 42.88 -46.02 29.68
CA ARG A 859 42.75 -46.94 28.50
C ARG A 859 43.63 -48.25 28.55
N PRO A 860 43.44 -49.32 27.72
CA PRO A 860 43.05 -49.24 26.27
C PRO A 860 42.38 -50.45 25.51
N ARG A 861 42.00 -50.22 24.23
CA ARG A 861 42.02 -51.16 23.05
C ARG A 861 41.04 -52.39 23.04
N SER A 862 40.71 -53.08 21.91
CA SER A 862 40.78 -52.79 20.45
C SER A 862 40.09 -53.87 19.56
N GLY A 863 39.67 -53.52 18.33
CA GLY A 863 39.36 -54.44 17.20
C GLY A 863 37.92 -54.99 17.16
N SER A 864 37.38 -55.67 16.12
CA SER A 864 37.69 -55.88 14.66
C SER A 864 37.07 -57.24 14.25
N ALA A 865 36.63 -57.59 13.02
CA ALA A 865 36.18 -56.92 11.78
C ALA A 865 35.70 -58.02 10.77
N TRP A 866 35.23 -57.67 9.56
CA TRP A 866 34.84 -58.59 8.43
C TRP A 866 33.57 -59.47 8.67
N SER A 867 32.79 -59.98 7.70
CA SER A 867 32.86 -60.13 6.22
C SER A 867 31.44 -60.24 5.58
N GLY A 868 31.34 -60.41 4.24
CA GLY A 868 30.23 -61.18 3.62
C GLY A 868 29.06 -60.44 2.91
N ARG A 869 28.75 -60.90 1.69
CA ARG A 869 27.56 -60.66 0.81
C ARG A 869 27.07 -62.06 0.30
N PRO A 870 25.95 -62.29 -0.44
CA PRO A 870 25.26 -61.36 -1.37
C PRO A 870 23.72 -61.55 -1.64
N VAL A 871 23.21 -60.76 -2.61
CA VAL A 871 21.99 -60.87 -3.47
C VAL A 871 20.56 -60.63 -2.92
N SER A 872 19.89 -59.71 -3.63
CA SER A 872 18.49 -59.21 -3.67
C SER A 872 17.46 -60.28 -4.18
N PRO A 873 16.15 -60.02 -4.54
CA PRO A 873 15.48 -58.73 -4.78
C PRO A 873 13.99 -58.56 -4.37
N THR A 874 13.56 -57.30 -4.22
CA THR A 874 12.53 -56.64 -5.08
C THR A 874 12.33 -55.16 -4.66
N ARG A 875 11.57 -54.39 -5.45
CA ARG A 875 11.41 -52.93 -5.29
C ARG A 875 10.17 -52.55 -4.46
N ARG A 876 10.34 -51.63 -3.50
CA ARG A 876 9.43 -50.49 -3.24
C ARG A 876 10.25 -49.32 -2.68
N ARG A 877 9.99 -48.09 -3.13
CA ARG A 877 10.66 -46.87 -2.65
C ARG A 877 9.72 -46.08 -1.76
N THR A 878 9.92 -46.14 -0.44
CA THR A 878 9.59 -45.03 0.46
C THR A 878 10.72 -43.98 0.38
N ARG A 879 10.39 -42.71 0.65
CA ARG A 879 11.38 -41.63 0.82
C ARG A 879 11.38 -41.21 2.28
N ASP A 880 12.36 -41.68 3.04
CA ASP A 880 12.64 -41.16 4.37
C ASP A 880 13.41 -39.84 4.30
N CYS A 881 13.20 -38.97 5.29
CA CYS A 881 13.86 -37.67 5.37
C CYS A 881 15.27 -37.79 5.97
N THR A 882 16.29 -37.94 5.13
CA THR A 882 17.69 -37.84 5.57
C THR A 882 18.11 -36.39 5.76
N ALA A 883 18.26 -35.94 7.01
CA ALA A 883 18.81 -34.63 7.33
C ALA A 883 20.33 -34.59 7.03
N SER A 884 20.72 -33.90 5.95
CA SER A 884 22.13 -33.68 5.61
C SER A 884 22.73 -32.58 6.48
N ARG A 885 23.75 -32.92 7.29
CA ARG A 885 24.60 -31.91 7.96
C ARG A 885 25.56 -31.29 6.94
N THR A 886 25.39 -30.01 6.65
CA THR A 886 26.37 -29.21 5.88
C THR A 886 27.32 -28.51 6.86
N PRO A 887 28.65 -28.46 6.61
CA PRO A 887 29.58 -27.71 7.47
C PRO A 887 29.32 -26.21 7.40
N CYS A 888 29.50 -25.50 8.51
CA CYS A 888 29.53 -24.04 8.52
C CYS A 888 30.85 -23.52 7.94
N CYS A 889 30.79 -22.54 7.05
CA CYS A 889 31.99 -21.80 6.62
C CYS A 889 32.54 -20.96 7.78
N PRO A 890 33.87 -20.86 7.96
CA PRO A 890 34.47 -19.95 8.93
C PRO A 890 34.33 -18.48 8.48
N ALA A 891 34.23 -17.56 9.45
CA ALA A 891 34.26 -16.13 9.17
C ALA A 891 35.70 -15.66 8.82
N PRO A 892 35.86 -14.63 7.96
CA PRO A 892 37.16 -14.08 7.63
C PRO A 892 37.72 -13.21 8.78
N PRO A 893 39.01 -13.34 9.15
CA PRO A 893 39.65 -12.44 10.08
C PRO A 893 39.96 -11.09 9.43
N LEU A 894 39.68 -9.99 10.13
CA LEU A 894 40.16 -8.65 9.80
C LEU A 894 41.28 -8.26 10.78
N TRP A 895 42.18 -7.37 10.34
CA TRP A 895 43.31 -6.79 11.09
C TRP A 895 44.49 -7.73 11.44
N THR A 896 45.56 -7.72 10.64
CA THR A 896 46.80 -6.97 10.96
C THR A 896 47.96 -7.30 10.01
N ARG A 897 48.57 -6.26 9.40
CA ARG A 897 50.02 -5.97 9.30
C ARG A 897 50.33 -5.06 8.11
N TRP A 898 50.89 -3.88 8.39
CA TRP A 898 51.69 -3.10 7.44
C TRP A 898 53.18 -3.49 7.58
N PRO A 899 53.96 -3.56 6.49
CA PRO A 899 55.42 -3.63 6.56
C PRO A 899 56.06 -2.23 6.61
N ARG A 900 56.95 -2.01 7.58
CA ARG A 900 58.12 -1.13 7.38
C ARG A 900 59.20 -2.01 6.72
N GLY A 901 59.95 -1.63 5.69
CA GLY A 901 60.00 -0.39 4.92
C GLY A 901 61.46 0.06 4.71
N THR A 902 61.86 0.49 3.50
CA THR A 902 63.20 1.07 3.23
C THR A 902 63.23 1.89 1.94
N ARG A 903 63.70 3.15 2.07
CA ARG A 903 64.00 4.14 1.01
C ARG A 903 62.79 4.67 0.23
#